data_AF-A0A8B6XRJ9-F1
#
_entry.id   AF-A0A8B6XRJ9-F1
#
_cell.length_a   1.000
_cell.length_b   1.000
_cell.length_c   1.000
_cell.angle_alpha   90.00
_cell.angle_beta   90.00
_cell.angle_gamma   90.00
#
_symmetry.space_group_name_H-M   'P 1'
#
loop_
_entity.id
_entity.type
_entity.pdbx_description
1 polymer ?
#
loop_
_entity_poly.entity_id
_entity_poly.type
_entity_poly.pdbx_seq_one_letter_code
_entity_poly.pdbx_strand_id
1 'polypeptide(L)'
;MNVVLLILYVYVKSCSPTFHCNADWCDPSHEPYPNIVSTMTGYNILKGNPFTTTQTSDPGFSSGYIFVPTYRTEDGTYALHDGVTVRQTLQCSLTSSTDVITTLNSYVNKIQKKSSYGRTFTSNLEYEVKLEAKMGDVGAEVSTTIPPLIESSFSSSNEYRDNKDFFTKKKGVLALRDATCATYTVRISPYKPPPFSEGFKIALQSLNDSIGKSTEEIKESFNDFIREFGTHFLQQTTMGARTAITRRYSGEEFRQSRDDSIQKCNEDRLKVTIAGVGVGSTSESCNSIDLTTNSNTVAGFERESITSYGSKPAKNLEEWAQQKFESPLPIKMKLSPILNLFSKRYMKLTPEIRYKAILSWFEPLYKSYCETNKASLGIEECSTKEKNKCGYDDNCIPRQQVCNSDGNSYTCCTLKCDAQPCKNGGVCHDITDNSCTFRCDCADGWEGSTCESKVADFEKISSEIEAQMQKFQSLNNDNFRKELYSYLERNYNTYKFVVNSYNEIDGDDTEAHSVVGNYVHFYKKYGRNLVVAWAKTGFPNHEDIPELTASLYHSVYNYNLRRFVEKLEILCVGIFDLIMIKLAPPKVYYDTKNLGKIEIFEYLRLHEMLFKRVEKYGKYRLIPQRGISLRLPYFSTLVRLL
;
A
#
# COMPACT_ATOMS: atom_id res chain seq x y z
N MET A 1 -78.96 -21.30 39.07
CA MET A 1 -78.83 -20.51 37.83
C MET A 1 -77.73 -19.44 37.90
N ASN A 2 -77.58 -18.71 39.01
CA ASN A 2 -76.56 -17.64 39.12
C ASN A 2 -75.10 -18.09 39.28
N VAL A 3 -74.83 -19.31 39.77
CA VAL A 3 -73.46 -19.84 39.89
C VAL A 3 -72.91 -20.31 38.53
N VAL A 4 -73.78 -20.83 37.66
CA VAL A 4 -73.40 -21.31 36.31
C VAL A 4 -73.08 -20.14 35.37
N LEU A 5 -73.80 -19.01 35.50
CA LEU A 5 -73.53 -17.77 34.77
C LEU A 5 -72.22 -17.10 35.21
N LEU A 6 -71.85 -17.17 36.49
CA LEU A 6 -70.56 -16.65 36.98
C LEU A 6 -69.38 -17.51 36.53
N ILE A 7 -69.52 -18.84 36.50
CA ILE A 7 -68.48 -19.74 35.99
C ILE A 7 -68.29 -19.56 34.47
N LEU A 8 -69.38 -19.38 33.70
CA LEU A 8 -69.29 -19.06 32.26
C LEU A 8 -68.67 -17.67 32.01
N TYR A 9 -68.98 -16.66 32.82
CA TYR A 9 -68.37 -15.33 32.68
C TYR A 9 -66.88 -15.30 33.06
N VAL A 10 -66.46 -16.14 34.01
CA VAL A 10 -65.05 -16.32 34.39
C VAL A 10 -64.29 -17.16 33.36
N TYR A 11 -64.91 -18.18 32.75
CA TYR A 11 -64.31 -18.97 31.67
C TYR A 11 -64.17 -18.20 30.34
N VAL A 12 -65.13 -17.31 30.02
CA VAL A 12 -65.04 -16.46 28.82
C VAL A 12 -63.96 -15.36 28.97
N LYS A 13 -63.63 -14.94 30.19
CA LYS A 13 -62.51 -14.00 30.45
C LYS A 13 -61.13 -14.66 30.58
N SER A 14 -61.06 -15.98 30.71
CA SER A 14 -59.78 -16.73 30.81
C SER A 14 -59.40 -17.47 29.55
N CYS A 15 -60.29 -17.52 28.54
CA CYS A 15 -59.92 -17.77 27.15
C CYS A 15 -59.76 -16.43 26.41
N SER A 16 -58.78 -15.62 26.80
CA SER A 16 -58.12 -14.83 25.75
C SER A 16 -57.42 -15.89 24.89
N PRO A 17 -57.73 -16.03 23.59
CA PRO A 17 -56.91 -16.89 22.76
C PRO A 17 -55.52 -16.29 22.85
N THR A 18 -54.62 -16.94 23.59
CA THR A 18 -53.21 -16.86 23.23
C THR A 18 -53.19 -17.38 21.82
N PHE A 19 -53.27 -16.47 20.85
CA PHE A 19 -52.97 -16.77 19.47
C PHE A 19 -51.52 -17.25 19.50
N HIS A 20 -51.37 -18.56 19.68
CA HIS A 20 -50.12 -19.26 19.44
C HIS A 20 -49.93 -19.19 17.94
N CYS A 21 -49.37 -18.07 17.51
CA CYS A 21 -48.97 -17.89 16.16
C CYS A 21 -47.76 -18.80 15.92
N ASN A 22 -48.02 -19.93 15.28
CA ASN A 22 -47.02 -20.95 14.89
C ASN A 22 -46.39 -20.64 13.52
N ALA A 23 -46.53 -19.42 13.02
CA ALA A 23 -45.95 -19.00 11.75
C ALA A 23 -44.62 -18.29 11.98
N ASP A 24 -43.74 -18.33 10.97
CA ASP A 24 -42.40 -17.76 11.06
C ASP A 24 -42.41 -16.30 11.49
N TRP A 25 -43.40 -15.50 11.08
CA TRP A 25 -43.52 -14.07 11.43
C TRP A 25 -43.87 -13.79 12.91
N CYS A 26 -43.98 -14.83 13.72
CA CYS A 26 -44.21 -14.73 15.17
C CYS A 26 -42.99 -15.14 15.99
N ASP A 27 -41.94 -15.62 15.32
CA ASP A 27 -40.61 -15.77 15.91
C ASP A 27 -39.97 -14.38 16.13
N PRO A 28 -39.47 -14.05 17.33
CA PRO A 28 -38.71 -12.83 17.58
C PRO A 28 -37.46 -12.65 16.71
N SER A 29 -36.93 -13.74 16.17
CA SER A 29 -35.82 -13.74 15.21
C SER A 29 -36.28 -13.54 13.76
N HIS A 30 -37.59 -13.47 13.51
CA HIS A 30 -38.11 -13.21 12.18
C HIS A 30 -37.77 -11.81 11.71
N GLU A 31 -37.07 -11.75 10.59
CA GLU A 31 -36.80 -10.51 9.89
C GLU A 31 -37.69 -10.43 8.65
N PRO A 32 -38.60 -9.43 8.55
CA PRO A 32 -39.45 -9.26 7.37
C PRO A 32 -38.67 -9.10 6.05
N TYR A 33 -37.41 -8.69 6.17
CA TYR A 33 -36.44 -8.63 5.09
C TYR A 33 -35.13 -9.26 5.57
N PRO A 34 -34.52 -10.22 4.83
CA PRO A 34 -33.33 -10.92 5.30
C PRO A 34 -32.17 -9.98 5.61
N ASN A 35 -31.60 -10.12 6.80
CA ASN A 35 -30.49 -9.34 7.35
C ASN A 35 -30.77 -7.83 7.50
N ILE A 36 -32.02 -7.41 7.66
CA ILE A 36 -32.38 -5.98 7.79
C ILE A 36 -31.76 -5.35 9.03
N VAL A 37 -31.57 -6.12 10.10
CA VAL A 37 -31.02 -5.65 11.38
C VAL A 37 -29.59 -5.14 11.22
N SER A 38 -28.82 -5.65 10.26
CA SER A 38 -27.48 -5.12 9.92
C SER A 38 -27.47 -3.67 9.45
N THR A 39 -28.64 -3.11 9.06
CA THR A 39 -28.76 -1.70 8.68
C THR A 39 -29.02 -0.76 9.87
N MET A 40 -29.21 -1.32 11.06
CA MET A 40 -29.55 -0.59 12.29
C MET A 40 -28.35 -0.39 13.22
N THR A 41 -27.17 -0.89 12.83
CA THR A 41 -25.91 -0.68 13.55
C THR A 41 -25.26 0.66 13.19
N GLY A 42 -24.15 0.95 13.84
CA GLY A 42 -23.25 2.05 13.51
C GLY A 42 -22.14 1.68 12.54
N TYR A 43 -21.36 2.68 12.15
CA TYR A 43 -20.25 2.54 11.22
C TYR A 43 -19.06 3.41 11.64
N ASN A 44 -17.90 2.80 11.86
CA ASN A 44 -16.64 3.48 12.08
C ASN A 44 -15.92 3.69 10.73
N ILE A 45 -15.92 4.93 10.25
CA ILE A 45 -15.41 5.27 8.91
C ILE A 45 -13.89 5.07 8.78
N LEU A 46 -13.15 5.15 9.89
CA LEU A 46 -11.70 4.93 9.90
C LEU A 46 -11.36 3.44 9.73
N LYS A 47 -12.19 2.57 10.30
CA LYS A 47 -12.04 1.11 10.25
C LYS A 47 -12.62 0.47 8.99
N GLY A 48 -13.52 1.16 8.30
CA GLY A 48 -14.20 0.63 7.13
C GLY A 48 -13.25 0.03 6.09
N ASN A 49 -13.69 -1.04 5.44
CA ASN A 49 -13.13 -1.55 4.21
C ASN A 49 -14.23 -2.22 3.38
N PRO A 50 -14.94 -1.47 2.51
CA PRO A 50 -16.03 -2.01 1.70
C PRO A 50 -15.61 -3.07 0.66
N PHE A 51 -14.30 -3.20 0.42
CA PHE A 51 -13.65 -4.17 -0.47
C PHE A 51 -12.67 -5.04 0.32
N THR A 52 -13.12 -5.52 1.49
CA THR A 52 -12.35 -6.45 2.33
C THR A 52 -12.02 -7.76 1.61
N THR A 53 -10.84 -8.31 1.92
CA THR A 53 -10.37 -9.62 1.47
C THR A 53 -10.93 -10.78 2.29
N THR A 54 -11.40 -10.50 3.51
CA THR A 54 -11.95 -11.51 4.41
C THR A 54 -13.43 -11.74 4.08
N GLN A 55 -13.83 -13.00 3.95
CA GLN A 55 -15.18 -13.42 3.52
C GLN A 55 -16.31 -13.05 4.51
N THR A 56 -16.03 -12.29 5.58
CA THR A 56 -16.91 -12.16 6.74
C THR A 56 -17.73 -10.87 6.80
N SER A 57 -17.16 -9.70 6.44
CA SER A 57 -17.86 -8.40 6.23
C SER A 57 -16.89 -7.21 6.35
N ASP A 58 -17.34 -6.02 5.93
CA ASP A 58 -16.63 -4.76 6.13
C ASP A 58 -16.41 -4.46 7.63
N PRO A 59 -15.15 -4.31 8.11
CA PRO A 59 -14.84 -4.08 9.53
C PRO A 59 -15.28 -2.71 10.07
N GLY A 60 -15.80 -1.83 9.22
CA GLY A 60 -16.40 -0.57 9.63
C GLY A 60 -17.72 -0.75 10.37
N PHE A 61 -18.45 -1.84 10.15
CA PHE A 61 -19.69 -2.11 10.87
C PHE A 61 -19.43 -2.33 12.36
N SER A 62 -20.15 -1.58 13.20
CA SER A 62 -20.02 -1.72 14.65
C SER A 62 -20.86 -2.90 15.17
N SER A 63 -20.58 -3.34 16.39
CA SER A 63 -21.34 -4.42 17.06
C SER A 63 -22.69 -3.94 17.60
N GLY A 64 -22.76 -2.69 18.05
CA GLY A 64 -23.93 -2.16 18.73
C GLY A 64 -25.04 -1.72 17.78
N TYR A 65 -26.24 -2.25 17.97
CA TYR A 65 -27.44 -1.76 17.30
C TYR A 65 -27.85 -0.40 17.87
N ILE A 66 -28.05 0.59 17.00
CA ILE A 66 -28.54 1.92 17.36
C ILE A 66 -30.07 1.92 17.39
N PHE A 67 -30.71 1.30 16.40
CA PHE A 67 -32.15 1.33 16.21
C PHE A 67 -32.78 -0.07 16.27
N VAL A 68 -34.10 -0.12 16.50
CA VAL A 68 -34.90 -1.34 16.35
C VAL A 68 -35.78 -1.21 15.11
N PRO A 69 -35.67 -2.11 14.11
CA PRO A 69 -36.39 -1.95 12.86
C PRO A 69 -37.84 -2.43 12.92
N THR A 70 -38.16 -3.34 13.85
CA THR A 70 -39.45 -4.01 13.95
C THR A 70 -40.07 -3.86 15.34
N TYR A 71 -41.37 -4.04 15.43
CA TYR A 71 -42.11 -4.15 16.68
C TYR A 71 -43.08 -5.32 16.63
N ARG A 72 -43.44 -5.83 17.81
CA ARG A 72 -44.44 -6.89 17.94
C ARG A 72 -45.85 -6.30 17.94
N THR A 73 -46.71 -6.77 17.05
CA THR A 73 -48.10 -6.36 16.91
C THR A 73 -49.01 -7.07 17.93
N GLU A 74 -50.26 -6.62 18.08
CA GLU A 74 -51.22 -7.17 19.06
C GLU A 74 -51.56 -8.65 18.80
N ASP A 75 -51.54 -9.08 17.54
CA ASP A 75 -51.74 -10.46 17.10
C ASP A 75 -50.48 -11.34 17.21
N GLY A 76 -49.39 -10.77 17.75
CA GLY A 76 -48.16 -11.50 18.06
C GLY A 76 -47.14 -11.57 16.93
N THR A 77 -47.43 -10.98 15.75
CA THR A 77 -46.52 -10.93 14.60
C THR A 77 -45.49 -9.80 14.73
N TYR A 78 -44.47 -9.78 13.87
CA TYR A 78 -43.50 -8.69 13.78
C TYR A 78 -43.71 -7.83 12.53
N ALA A 79 -43.89 -6.52 12.75
CA ALA A 79 -44.06 -5.53 11.69
C ALA A 79 -42.91 -4.51 11.70
N LEU A 80 -42.64 -3.88 10.56
CA LEU A 80 -41.67 -2.79 10.48
C LEU A 80 -42.19 -1.53 11.17
N HIS A 81 -41.31 -0.82 11.86
CA HIS A 81 -41.62 0.53 12.32
C HIS A 81 -41.82 1.48 11.13
N ASP A 82 -42.82 2.38 11.23
CA ASP A 82 -43.08 3.43 10.22
C ASP A 82 -41.86 4.32 9.89
N GLY A 83 -40.88 4.36 10.80
CA GLY A 83 -39.63 5.06 10.60
C GLY A 83 -38.62 4.36 9.69
N VAL A 84 -38.91 3.13 9.30
CA VAL A 84 -38.09 2.31 8.41
C VAL A 84 -38.86 2.12 7.11
N THR A 85 -38.32 2.66 6.02
CA THR A 85 -38.86 2.44 4.69
C THR A 85 -37.99 1.43 3.96
N VAL A 86 -38.61 0.37 3.44
CA VAL A 86 -37.95 -0.61 2.58
C VAL A 86 -38.49 -0.50 1.16
N ARG A 87 -37.60 -0.48 0.18
CA ARG A 87 -37.93 -0.56 -1.25
C ARG A 87 -37.22 -1.75 -1.85
N GLN A 88 -37.98 -2.72 -2.33
CA GLN A 88 -37.42 -3.84 -3.08
C GLN A 88 -36.92 -3.35 -4.44
N THR A 89 -35.74 -3.81 -4.84
CA THR A 89 -35.12 -3.47 -6.11
C THR A 89 -34.15 -4.59 -6.44
N LEU A 90 -34.53 -5.50 -7.33
CA LEU A 90 -33.60 -6.47 -7.89
C LEU A 90 -32.90 -5.83 -9.08
N GLN A 91 -31.66 -5.36 -8.87
CA GLN A 91 -30.87 -4.74 -9.91
C GLN A 91 -29.42 -5.20 -9.80
N CYS A 92 -29.03 -6.10 -10.71
CA CYS A 92 -27.64 -6.49 -10.86
C CYS A 92 -26.92 -5.59 -11.87
N SER A 93 -25.69 -5.22 -11.56
CA SER A 93 -24.84 -4.38 -12.40
C SER A 93 -23.40 -4.87 -12.34
N LEU A 94 -22.78 -4.92 -13.51
CA LEU A 94 -21.34 -5.09 -13.67
C LEU A 94 -20.71 -3.73 -13.96
N THR A 95 -19.55 -3.45 -13.37
CA THR A 95 -18.76 -2.31 -13.82
C THR A 95 -18.38 -2.44 -15.28
N SER A 96 -18.74 -1.43 -16.07
CA SER A 96 -18.54 -1.39 -17.52
C SER A 96 -17.05 -1.41 -17.90
N SER A 97 -16.20 -0.82 -17.07
CA SER A 97 -14.76 -0.76 -17.26
C SER A 97 -14.03 -0.97 -15.92
N THR A 98 -12.81 -1.48 -16.01
CA THR A 98 -11.86 -1.64 -14.92
C THR A 98 -11.37 -0.28 -14.47
N ASP A 99 -11.44 -0.04 -13.17
CA ASP A 99 -10.95 1.16 -12.53
C ASP A 99 -9.44 1.05 -12.29
N VAL A 100 -8.66 1.76 -13.09
CA VAL A 100 -7.21 1.91 -12.87
C VAL A 100 -6.96 2.95 -11.78
N ILE A 101 -6.15 2.61 -10.78
CA ILE A 101 -5.90 3.40 -9.58
C ILE A 101 -4.40 3.49 -9.37
N THR A 102 -3.87 4.71 -9.38
CA THR A 102 -2.42 4.98 -9.34
C THR A 102 -1.99 5.68 -8.04
N THR A 103 -2.94 6.13 -7.21
CA THR A 103 -2.65 6.84 -5.96
C THR A 103 -3.58 6.40 -4.84
N LEU A 104 -3.17 6.60 -3.58
CA LEU A 104 -4.03 6.26 -2.45
C LEU A 104 -5.27 7.17 -2.37
N ASN A 105 -5.13 8.46 -2.66
CA ASN A 105 -6.27 9.35 -2.70
C ASN A 105 -7.29 8.89 -3.76
N SER A 106 -6.82 8.49 -4.95
CA SER A 106 -7.71 7.88 -5.95
C SER A 106 -8.31 6.56 -5.47
N TYR A 107 -7.58 5.75 -4.70
CA TYR A 107 -8.10 4.52 -4.11
C TYR A 107 -9.26 4.84 -3.17
N VAL A 108 -9.04 5.67 -2.14
CA VAL A 108 -10.07 6.06 -1.16
C VAL A 108 -11.30 6.64 -1.87
N ASN A 109 -11.10 7.58 -2.78
CA ASN A 109 -12.19 8.22 -3.52
C ASN A 109 -13.00 7.21 -4.36
N LYS A 110 -12.35 6.26 -5.03
CA LYS A 110 -13.05 5.24 -5.83
C LYS A 110 -13.84 4.28 -4.95
N ILE A 111 -13.26 3.83 -3.84
CA ILE A 111 -13.93 2.95 -2.87
C ILE A 111 -15.15 3.64 -2.28
N GLN A 112 -15.02 4.91 -1.88
CA GLN A 112 -16.14 5.73 -1.39
C GLN A 112 -17.23 5.92 -2.46
N LYS A 113 -16.86 6.28 -3.69
CA LYS A 113 -17.81 6.49 -4.78
C LYS A 113 -18.60 5.21 -5.13
N LYS A 114 -17.96 4.04 -5.11
CA LYS A 114 -18.62 2.75 -5.41
C LYS A 114 -19.56 2.29 -4.30
N SER A 115 -19.22 2.62 -3.06
CA SER A 115 -19.91 2.13 -1.86
C SER A 115 -20.85 3.15 -1.22
N SER A 116 -20.92 4.36 -1.75
CA SER A 116 -21.85 5.39 -1.28
C SER A 116 -22.88 5.79 -2.35
N TYR A 117 -23.94 6.47 -1.92
CA TYR A 117 -24.91 7.09 -2.84
C TYR A 117 -24.37 8.37 -3.52
N GLY A 118 -23.17 8.84 -3.14
CA GLY A 118 -22.55 10.06 -3.63
C GLY A 118 -21.06 9.89 -3.95
N ARG A 119 -20.30 10.98 -3.88
CA ARG A 119 -18.81 10.90 -3.98
C ARG A 119 -18.18 10.44 -2.68
N THR A 120 -18.79 10.75 -1.55
CA THR A 120 -18.36 10.39 -0.20
C THR A 120 -19.52 9.76 0.55
N PHE A 121 -19.22 9.06 1.64
CA PHE A 121 -20.24 8.44 2.49
C PHE A 121 -21.14 9.44 3.23
N THR A 122 -20.87 10.74 3.20
CA THR A 122 -21.32 11.66 4.25
C THR A 122 -22.61 12.39 3.93
N SER A 123 -23.51 12.44 4.90
CA SER A 123 -24.57 13.42 5.01
C SER A 123 -24.11 14.63 5.83
N ASN A 124 -24.79 15.77 5.66
CA ASN A 124 -24.49 16.98 6.39
C ASN A 124 -24.88 16.86 7.88
N LEU A 125 -24.17 17.57 8.76
CA LEU A 125 -24.60 17.76 10.15
C LEU A 125 -26.02 18.37 10.22
N GLU A 126 -26.81 17.94 11.19
CA GLU A 126 -28.12 18.54 11.49
C GLU A 126 -27.97 19.98 11.98
N TYR A 127 -28.96 20.83 11.70
CA TYR A 127 -28.88 22.26 12.00
C TYR A 127 -28.70 22.55 13.50
N GLU A 128 -29.39 21.81 14.37
CA GLU A 128 -29.26 21.96 15.83
C GLU A 128 -27.84 21.63 16.29
N VAL A 129 -27.27 20.53 15.80
CA VAL A 129 -25.88 20.15 16.08
C VAL A 129 -24.90 21.22 15.59
N LYS A 130 -25.14 21.79 14.40
CA LYS A 130 -24.33 22.89 13.87
C LYS A 130 -24.39 24.17 14.72
N LEU A 131 -25.52 24.45 15.37
CA LEU A 131 -25.65 25.63 16.21
C LEU A 131 -24.85 25.49 17.50
N GLU A 132 -24.95 24.33 18.14
CA GLU A 132 -24.16 24.03 19.34
C GLU A 132 -22.66 24.03 19.00
N ALA A 133 -22.28 23.52 17.82
CA ALA A 133 -20.92 23.61 17.26
C ALA A 133 -20.36 25.03 17.11
N LYS A 134 -21.23 26.00 16.75
CA LYS A 134 -20.86 27.40 16.56
C LYS A 134 -20.67 28.15 17.88
N MET A 135 -21.26 27.68 18.97
CA MET A 135 -21.14 28.33 20.28
C MET A 135 -19.82 28.00 20.99
N GLY A 136 -19.13 26.91 20.60
CA GLY A 136 -17.84 26.51 21.16
C GLY A 136 -16.60 27.13 20.48
N ASP A 137 -16.66 27.44 19.18
CA ASP A 137 -15.56 28.04 18.40
C ASP A 137 -15.94 29.46 17.95
N VAL A 138 -15.37 30.48 18.61
CA VAL A 138 -15.54 31.89 18.23
C VAL A 138 -14.86 32.13 16.86
N GLY A 139 -15.65 32.11 15.79
CA GLY A 139 -15.28 32.71 14.49
C GLY A 139 -14.89 31.76 13.35
N ALA A 140 -14.93 30.43 13.53
CA ALA A 140 -14.63 29.50 12.44
C ALA A 140 -15.88 29.12 11.63
N GLU A 141 -15.74 29.06 10.30
CA GLU A 141 -16.77 28.57 9.39
C GLU A 141 -17.02 27.06 9.69
N VAL A 142 -18.16 26.73 10.31
CA VAL A 142 -18.49 25.33 10.66
C VAL A 142 -18.75 24.55 9.38
N SER A 143 -17.71 23.87 8.91
CA SER A 143 -17.81 22.88 7.83
C SER A 143 -18.86 21.84 8.18
N THR A 144 -19.80 21.58 7.27
CA THR A 144 -20.86 20.55 7.44
C THR A 144 -20.33 19.13 7.30
N THR A 145 -19.06 19.03 6.91
CA THR A 145 -18.26 17.84 6.60
C THR A 145 -17.13 17.83 7.62
N ILE A 146 -16.95 16.76 8.39
CA ILE A 146 -15.91 16.69 9.44
C ILE A 146 -14.62 16.19 8.75
N PRO A 147 -13.72 17.11 8.32
CA PRO A 147 -12.77 16.80 7.27
C PRO A 147 -11.75 15.72 7.67
N PRO A 148 -11.16 15.72 8.90
CA PRO A 148 -10.19 14.70 9.29
C PRO A 148 -10.75 13.28 9.17
N LEU A 149 -11.96 13.02 9.66
CA LEU A 149 -12.54 11.66 9.66
C LEU A 149 -12.86 11.16 8.24
N ILE A 150 -13.24 12.06 7.35
CA ILE A 150 -13.62 11.69 5.98
C ILE A 150 -12.38 11.53 5.11
N GLU A 151 -11.39 12.42 5.27
CA GLU A 151 -10.10 12.33 4.59
C GLU A 151 -9.33 11.09 5.01
N SER A 152 -9.44 10.66 6.26
CA SER A 152 -8.83 9.43 6.78
C SER A 152 -9.75 8.21 6.72
N SER A 153 -10.75 8.20 5.84
CA SER A 153 -11.59 7.02 5.67
C SER A 153 -10.75 5.79 5.35
N PHE A 154 -11.03 4.68 6.06
CA PHE A 154 -10.39 3.38 5.89
C PHE A 154 -8.92 3.32 6.32
N SER A 155 -8.38 4.41 6.89
CA SER A 155 -6.95 4.52 7.24
C SER A 155 -6.47 3.53 8.30
N SER A 156 -7.39 2.91 9.05
CA SER A 156 -7.09 1.87 10.04
C SER A 156 -7.06 0.45 9.43
N SER A 157 -7.48 0.28 8.17
CA SER A 157 -7.49 -1.03 7.51
C SER A 157 -6.10 -1.46 7.03
N ASN A 158 -5.83 -2.77 7.05
CA ASN A 158 -4.59 -3.33 6.51
C ASN A 158 -4.47 -3.03 5.01
N GLU A 159 -5.55 -3.16 4.25
CA GLU A 159 -5.57 -2.86 2.82
C GLU A 159 -5.19 -1.41 2.51
N TYR A 160 -5.61 -0.44 3.34
CA TYR A 160 -5.20 0.96 3.18
C TYR A 160 -3.69 1.13 3.34
N ARG A 161 -3.10 0.53 4.38
CA ARG A 161 -1.66 0.60 4.65
C ARG A 161 -0.85 -0.12 3.56
N ASP A 162 -1.30 -1.28 3.12
CA ASP A 162 -0.63 -2.02 2.04
C ASP A 162 -0.69 -1.24 0.73
N ASN A 163 -1.82 -0.59 0.43
CA ASN A 163 -1.96 0.25 -0.74
C ASN A 163 -1.13 1.54 -0.63
N LYS A 164 -1.02 2.16 0.56
CA LYS A 164 -0.08 3.27 0.83
C LYS A 164 1.31 2.86 0.40
N ASP A 165 1.81 1.75 0.95
CA ASP A 165 3.16 1.27 0.69
C ASP A 165 3.36 0.84 -0.76
N PHE A 166 2.37 0.20 -1.36
CA PHE A 166 2.43 -0.23 -2.75
C PHE A 166 2.54 0.97 -3.71
N PHE A 167 1.72 2.00 -3.52
CA PHE A 167 1.78 3.22 -4.34
C PHE A 167 3.06 4.02 -4.08
N THR A 168 3.43 4.22 -2.82
CA THR A 168 4.54 5.11 -2.46
C THR A 168 5.91 4.46 -2.65
N LYS A 169 6.08 3.21 -2.21
CA LYS A 169 7.37 2.50 -2.23
C LYS A 169 7.60 1.69 -3.50
N LYS A 170 6.53 1.14 -4.11
CA LYS A 170 6.66 0.28 -5.30
C LYS A 170 6.21 0.93 -6.60
N LYS A 171 5.58 2.12 -6.54
CA LYS A 171 5.08 2.85 -7.72
C LYS A 171 4.22 1.96 -8.62
N GLY A 172 3.49 1.04 -7.99
CA GLY A 172 2.60 0.11 -8.68
C GLY A 172 1.21 0.69 -8.92
N VAL A 173 0.39 -0.07 -9.63
CA VAL A 173 -0.97 0.32 -10.02
C VAL A 173 -1.96 -0.75 -9.57
N LEU A 174 -3.12 -0.33 -9.07
CA LEU A 174 -4.24 -1.22 -8.81
C LEU A 174 -5.24 -1.14 -9.96
N ALA A 175 -5.83 -2.27 -10.28
CA ALA A 175 -6.98 -2.36 -11.17
C ALA A 175 -8.14 -2.98 -10.38
N LEU A 176 -9.24 -2.25 -10.27
CA LEU A 176 -10.43 -2.68 -9.55
C LEU A 176 -11.55 -2.99 -10.53
N ARG A 177 -12.18 -4.15 -10.39
CA ARG A 177 -13.43 -4.47 -11.09
C ARG A 177 -14.41 -5.13 -10.14
N ASP A 178 -15.66 -4.71 -10.19
CA ASP A 178 -16.71 -5.24 -9.33
C ASP A 178 -18.03 -5.50 -10.05
N ALA A 179 -18.76 -6.47 -9.53
CA ALA A 179 -20.14 -6.80 -9.83
C ALA A 179 -20.96 -6.66 -8.55
N THR A 180 -22.14 -6.06 -8.65
CA THR A 180 -23.07 -5.91 -7.52
C THR A 180 -24.45 -6.35 -7.93
N CYS A 181 -25.21 -6.91 -7.00
CA CYS A 181 -26.64 -7.11 -7.18
C CYS A 181 -27.41 -6.58 -5.98
N ALA A 182 -28.16 -5.49 -6.21
CA ALA A 182 -29.07 -4.92 -5.22
C ALA A 182 -30.32 -5.80 -5.09
N THR A 183 -30.83 -5.92 -3.88
CA THR A 183 -32.05 -6.69 -3.55
C THR A 183 -33.13 -5.80 -2.98
N TYR A 184 -32.78 -4.94 -2.01
CA TYR A 184 -33.65 -3.94 -1.45
C TYR A 184 -32.85 -2.79 -0.83
N THR A 185 -33.50 -1.66 -0.64
CA THR A 185 -32.95 -0.48 0.03
C THR A 185 -33.74 -0.19 1.29
N VAL A 186 -33.03 -0.01 2.40
CA VAL A 186 -33.57 0.44 3.69
C VAL A 186 -33.25 1.91 3.86
N ARG A 187 -34.21 2.69 4.37
CA ARG A 187 -34.02 4.10 4.71
C ARG A 187 -34.62 4.38 6.07
N ILE A 188 -33.84 5.07 6.90
CA ILE A 188 -34.30 5.63 8.17
C ILE A 188 -34.93 6.99 7.91
N SER A 189 -36.18 7.15 8.34
CA SER A 189 -36.93 8.40 8.19
C SER A 189 -36.31 9.49 9.06
N PRO A 190 -35.92 10.64 8.48
CA PRO A 190 -35.46 11.77 9.27
C PRO A 190 -36.60 12.51 9.98
N TYR A 191 -37.87 12.15 9.77
CA TYR A 191 -39.00 12.82 10.43
C TYR A 191 -39.58 12.02 11.60
N LYS A 192 -39.55 10.70 11.47
CA LYS A 192 -40.03 9.75 12.47
C LYS A 192 -39.05 8.59 12.52
N PRO A 193 -37.84 8.76 13.08
CA PRO A 193 -36.89 7.66 13.15
C PRO A 193 -37.44 6.50 13.99
N PRO A 194 -37.00 5.26 13.74
CA PRO A 194 -37.32 4.13 14.61
C PRO A 194 -36.78 4.38 16.03
N PRO A 195 -37.34 3.70 17.05
CA PRO A 195 -36.86 3.82 18.41
C PRO A 195 -35.42 3.31 18.54
N PHE A 196 -34.69 3.88 19.50
CA PHE A 196 -33.38 3.37 19.87
C PHE A 196 -33.46 1.96 20.47
N SER A 197 -32.44 1.17 20.21
CA SER A 197 -32.24 -0.12 20.89
C SER A 197 -32.02 0.12 22.39
N GLU A 198 -32.28 -0.91 23.20
CA GLU A 198 -32.08 -0.79 24.64
C GLU A 198 -30.60 -0.59 25.00
N GLY A 199 -29.69 -1.27 24.31
CA GLY A 199 -28.25 -1.08 24.48
C GLY A 199 -27.81 0.35 24.17
N PHE A 200 -28.40 0.97 23.13
CA PHE A 200 -28.10 2.37 22.80
C PHE A 200 -28.63 3.33 23.86
N LYS A 201 -29.84 3.10 24.41
CA LYS A 201 -30.37 3.94 25.51
C LYS A 201 -29.50 3.87 26.76
N ILE A 202 -29.03 2.68 27.14
CA ILE A 202 -28.11 2.50 28.27
C ILE A 202 -26.80 3.26 28.02
N ALA A 203 -26.28 3.20 26.79
CA ALA A 203 -25.09 3.97 26.43
C ALA A 203 -25.33 5.49 26.50
N LEU A 204 -26.49 5.99 26.06
CA LEU A 204 -26.87 7.40 26.21
C LEU A 204 -26.94 7.81 27.69
N GLN A 205 -27.46 6.95 28.56
CA GLN A 205 -27.47 7.19 30.00
C GLN A 205 -26.04 7.27 30.56
N SER A 206 -25.15 6.36 30.14
CA SER A 206 -23.73 6.41 30.53
C SER A 206 -23.06 7.72 30.11
N LEU A 207 -23.31 8.22 28.89
CA LEU A 207 -22.82 9.53 28.47
C LEU A 207 -23.42 10.67 29.32
N ASN A 208 -24.72 10.60 29.64
CA ASN A 208 -25.41 11.60 30.46
C ASN A 208 -24.87 11.64 31.90
N ASP A 209 -24.52 10.47 32.46
CA ASP A 209 -23.93 10.34 33.79
C ASP A 209 -22.49 10.86 33.84
N SER A 210 -21.80 10.93 32.69
CA SER A 210 -20.47 11.51 32.57
C SER A 210 -20.45 13.05 32.59
N ILE A 211 -21.60 13.71 32.55
CA ILE A 211 -21.68 15.18 32.63
C ILE A 211 -21.16 15.66 34.00
N GLY A 212 -20.12 16.48 33.97
CA GLY A 212 -19.49 17.05 35.17
C GLY A 212 -18.38 16.18 35.78
N LYS A 213 -18.04 15.04 35.15
CA LYS A 213 -16.89 14.22 35.52
C LYS A 213 -15.56 14.80 35.03
N SER A 214 -14.45 14.16 35.39
CA SER A 214 -13.11 14.54 34.93
C SER A 214 -12.97 14.40 33.41
N THR A 215 -11.96 15.08 32.84
CA THR A 215 -11.69 15.03 31.39
C THR A 215 -11.35 13.62 30.92
N GLU A 216 -10.65 12.86 31.76
CA GLU A 216 -10.24 11.48 31.52
C GLU A 216 -11.45 10.54 31.45
N GLU A 217 -12.37 10.63 32.42
CA GLU A 217 -13.60 9.83 32.44
C GLU A 217 -14.51 10.16 31.24
N ILE A 218 -14.61 11.43 30.87
CA ILE A 218 -15.37 11.86 29.69
C ILE A 218 -14.77 11.27 28.41
N LYS A 219 -13.43 11.29 28.26
CA LYS A 219 -12.74 10.70 27.11
C LYS A 219 -12.92 9.20 27.03
N GLU A 220 -12.87 8.50 28.17
CA GLU A 220 -13.12 7.06 28.22
C GLU A 220 -14.55 6.73 27.80
N SER A 221 -15.54 7.39 28.40
CA SER A 221 -16.96 7.23 28.06
C SER A 221 -17.24 7.52 26.58
N PHE A 222 -16.61 8.55 26.01
CA PHE A 222 -16.67 8.85 24.58
C PHE A 222 -16.07 7.72 23.72
N ASN A 223 -14.87 7.25 24.05
CA ASN A 223 -14.19 6.22 23.28
C ASN A 223 -14.91 4.87 23.35
N ASP A 224 -15.50 4.52 24.50
CA ASP A 224 -16.37 3.35 24.67
C ASP A 224 -17.58 3.42 23.74
N PHE A 225 -18.25 4.57 23.72
CA PHE A 225 -19.40 4.80 22.87
C PHE A 225 -19.04 4.70 21.37
N ILE A 226 -17.95 5.33 20.93
CA ILE A 226 -17.51 5.26 19.52
C ILE A 226 -17.02 3.87 19.14
N ARG A 227 -16.47 3.10 20.09
CA ARG A 227 -16.08 1.71 19.85
C ARG A 227 -17.29 0.81 19.61
N GLU A 228 -18.37 1.01 20.36
CA GLU A 228 -19.59 0.19 20.27
C GLU A 228 -20.51 0.58 19.10
N PHE A 229 -20.68 1.88 18.84
CA PHE A 229 -21.64 2.40 17.84
C PHE A 229 -20.98 3.12 16.66
N GLY A 230 -19.65 3.13 16.60
CA GLY A 230 -18.92 3.77 15.51
C GLY A 230 -19.04 5.30 15.49
N THR A 231 -18.60 5.86 14.37
CA THR A 231 -18.56 7.31 14.12
C THR A 231 -19.83 7.82 13.43
N HIS A 232 -20.52 6.96 12.70
CA HIS A 232 -21.67 7.28 11.88
C HIS A 232 -22.76 6.25 12.09
N PHE A 233 -23.99 6.56 11.69
CA PHE A 233 -25.06 5.59 11.53
C PHE A 233 -25.52 5.51 10.08
N LEU A 234 -26.13 4.40 9.71
CA LEU A 234 -26.64 4.17 8.37
C LEU A 234 -27.99 4.86 8.17
N GLN A 235 -28.01 5.99 7.47
CA GLN A 235 -29.26 6.69 7.15
C GLN A 235 -30.02 6.02 6.00
N GLN A 236 -29.28 5.45 5.03
CA GLN A 236 -29.84 4.72 3.91
C GLN A 236 -28.85 3.65 3.43
N THR A 237 -29.34 2.45 3.16
CA THR A 237 -28.51 1.29 2.84
C THR A 237 -29.14 0.48 1.72
N THR A 238 -28.38 0.19 0.67
CA THR A 238 -28.75 -0.86 -0.29
C THR A 238 -28.14 -2.16 0.16
N MET A 239 -29.00 -3.16 0.33
CA MET A 239 -28.67 -4.53 0.67
C MET A 239 -28.55 -5.36 -0.61
N GLY A 240 -27.58 -6.26 -0.66
CA GLY A 240 -27.34 -7.08 -1.84
C GLY A 240 -26.09 -7.94 -1.76
N ALA A 241 -25.59 -8.30 -2.93
CA ALA A 241 -24.32 -9.01 -3.09
C ALA A 241 -23.28 -8.13 -3.79
N ARG A 242 -22.01 -8.32 -3.44
CA ARG A 242 -20.87 -7.75 -4.15
C ARG A 242 -19.81 -8.82 -4.35
N THR A 243 -19.29 -8.88 -5.57
CA THR A 243 -18.06 -9.58 -5.89
C THR A 243 -17.12 -8.60 -6.57
N ALA A 244 -15.89 -8.49 -6.09
CA ALA A 244 -14.89 -7.58 -6.63
C ALA A 244 -13.51 -8.22 -6.63
N ILE A 245 -12.70 -7.80 -7.59
CA ILE A 245 -11.29 -8.12 -7.67
C ILE A 245 -10.50 -6.82 -7.76
N THR A 246 -9.52 -6.69 -6.87
CA THR A 246 -8.48 -5.67 -6.96
C THR A 246 -7.18 -6.36 -7.29
N ARG A 247 -6.61 -6.06 -8.45
CA ARG A 247 -5.34 -6.64 -8.91
C ARG A 247 -4.23 -5.61 -8.93
N ARG A 248 -3.07 -6.00 -8.42
CA ARG A 248 -1.84 -5.20 -8.37
C ARG A 248 -0.98 -5.48 -9.61
N TYR A 249 -0.42 -4.43 -10.17
CA TYR A 249 0.56 -4.45 -11.25
C TYR A 249 1.77 -3.64 -10.84
N SER A 250 2.98 -4.14 -11.13
CA SER A 250 4.18 -3.31 -10.95
C SER A 250 4.13 -2.10 -11.90
N GLY A 251 4.90 -1.06 -11.62
CA GLY A 251 5.00 0.10 -12.52
C GLY A 251 5.48 -0.30 -13.92
N GLU A 252 6.32 -1.33 -14.02
CA GLU A 252 6.83 -1.87 -15.29
C GLU A 252 5.75 -2.65 -16.07
N GLU A 253 5.04 -3.58 -15.40
CA GLU A 253 3.92 -4.32 -15.99
C GLU A 253 2.85 -3.36 -16.51
N PHE A 254 2.55 -2.32 -15.73
CA PHE A 254 1.57 -1.31 -16.13
C PHE A 254 2.04 -0.47 -17.33
N ARG A 255 3.33 -0.13 -17.41
CA ARG A 255 3.93 0.61 -18.52
C ARG A 255 3.92 -0.17 -19.84
N GLN A 256 4.30 -1.45 -19.78
CA GLN A 256 4.42 -2.30 -20.97
C GLN A 256 3.06 -2.85 -21.44
N SER A 257 2.03 -2.78 -20.60
CA SER A 257 0.68 -3.21 -20.94
C SER A 257 -0.17 -2.09 -21.54
N ARG A 258 -1.25 -2.49 -22.19
CA ARG A 258 -2.29 -1.60 -22.73
C ARG A 258 -3.54 -1.66 -21.86
N ASP A 259 -4.40 -0.64 -21.96
CA ASP A 259 -5.65 -0.57 -21.20
C ASP A 259 -6.61 -1.72 -21.54
N ASP A 260 -6.69 -2.12 -22.81
CA ASP A 260 -7.50 -3.25 -23.26
C ASP A 260 -7.00 -4.57 -22.66
N SER A 261 -5.69 -4.76 -22.55
CA SER A 261 -5.10 -5.94 -21.90
C SER A 261 -5.45 -5.98 -20.41
N ILE A 262 -5.29 -4.88 -19.67
CA ILE A 262 -5.65 -4.81 -18.25
C ILE A 262 -7.15 -5.02 -18.05
N GLN A 263 -7.97 -4.38 -18.88
CA GLN A 263 -9.42 -4.55 -18.89
C GLN A 263 -9.81 -6.01 -19.05
N LYS A 264 -9.24 -6.69 -20.05
CA LYS A 264 -9.52 -8.08 -20.38
C LYS A 264 -9.06 -9.04 -19.28
N CYS A 265 -7.83 -8.86 -18.77
CA CYS A 265 -7.31 -9.62 -17.64
C CYS A 265 -8.23 -9.52 -16.41
N ASN A 266 -8.60 -8.31 -15.99
CA ASN A 266 -9.49 -8.13 -14.83
C ASN A 266 -10.92 -8.64 -15.10
N GLU A 267 -11.39 -8.61 -16.35
CA GLU A 267 -12.67 -9.20 -16.73
C GLU A 267 -12.69 -10.70 -16.47
N ASP A 268 -11.70 -11.39 -17.02
CA ASP A 268 -11.65 -12.84 -16.99
C ASP A 268 -11.33 -13.31 -15.57
N ARG A 269 -10.49 -12.59 -14.82
CA ARG A 269 -10.29 -12.85 -13.39
C ARG A 269 -11.56 -12.68 -12.57
N LEU A 270 -12.37 -11.63 -12.81
CA LEU A 270 -13.65 -11.48 -12.10
C LEU A 270 -14.62 -12.63 -12.40
N LYS A 271 -14.65 -13.15 -13.63
CA LYS A 271 -15.45 -14.34 -13.98
C LYS A 271 -15.00 -15.58 -13.19
N VAL A 272 -13.68 -15.78 -13.07
CA VAL A 272 -13.11 -16.88 -12.27
C VAL A 272 -13.47 -16.72 -10.78
N THR A 273 -13.41 -15.49 -10.25
CA THR A 273 -13.85 -15.20 -8.88
C THR A 273 -15.34 -15.52 -8.66
N ILE A 274 -16.21 -15.13 -9.60
CA ILE A 274 -17.65 -15.43 -9.54
C ILE A 274 -17.89 -16.96 -9.51
N ALA A 275 -17.08 -17.73 -10.25
CA ALA A 275 -17.11 -19.20 -10.23
C ALA A 275 -16.64 -19.83 -8.90
N GLY A 276 -16.21 -19.03 -7.92
CA GLY A 276 -15.73 -19.52 -6.62
C GLY A 276 -14.33 -20.11 -6.68
N VAL A 277 -13.61 -19.89 -7.78
CA VAL A 277 -12.23 -20.32 -7.95
C VAL A 277 -11.33 -19.21 -7.39
N GLY A 278 -10.49 -19.58 -6.42
CA GLY A 278 -9.69 -18.65 -5.62
C GLY A 278 -8.53 -17.97 -6.35
N VAL A 279 -7.70 -17.31 -5.55
CA VAL A 279 -6.47 -16.60 -5.97
C VAL A 279 -5.48 -17.60 -6.61
N GLY A 280 -4.85 -17.21 -7.72
CA GLY A 280 -3.74 -17.96 -8.33
C GLY A 280 -4.08 -18.88 -9.51
N SER A 281 -5.34 -18.94 -9.95
CA SER A 281 -5.64 -19.51 -11.26
C SER A 281 -5.32 -18.49 -12.35
N THR A 282 -4.28 -18.70 -13.16
CA THR A 282 -3.93 -17.79 -14.25
C THR A 282 -5.05 -17.77 -15.29
N SER A 283 -5.68 -16.62 -15.50
CA SER A 283 -6.43 -16.42 -16.74
C SER A 283 -5.41 -16.12 -17.83
N GLU A 284 -5.45 -16.84 -18.95
CA GLU A 284 -4.52 -16.66 -20.08
C GLU A 284 -4.39 -15.20 -20.52
N SER A 285 -5.47 -14.42 -20.38
CA SER A 285 -5.52 -12.98 -20.63
C SER A 285 -4.55 -12.13 -19.81
N CYS A 286 -4.03 -12.63 -18.69
CA CYS A 286 -3.06 -11.92 -17.86
C CYS A 286 -1.61 -12.29 -18.19
N ASN A 287 -1.37 -13.41 -18.88
CA ASN A 287 -0.02 -13.91 -19.19
C ASN A 287 0.79 -12.94 -20.05
N SER A 288 0.13 -12.09 -20.85
CA SER A 288 0.80 -11.06 -21.65
C SER A 288 1.21 -9.82 -20.86
N ILE A 289 0.89 -9.76 -19.57
CA ILE A 289 1.15 -8.60 -18.71
C ILE A 289 2.10 -8.98 -17.58
N ASP A 290 1.91 -10.17 -16.99
CA ASP A 290 2.66 -10.59 -15.82
C ASP A 290 4.13 -10.87 -16.18
N LEU A 291 5.04 -10.11 -15.57
CA LEU A 291 6.48 -10.28 -15.76
C LEU A 291 7.09 -11.24 -14.73
N THR A 292 6.36 -11.56 -13.65
CA THR A 292 6.82 -12.45 -12.59
C THR A 292 6.51 -13.90 -12.89
N THR A 293 7.45 -14.80 -12.60
CA THR A 293 7.23 -16.26 -12.69
C THR A 293 6.23 -16.78 -11.65
N ASN A 294 6.04 -16.05 -10.55
CA ASN A 294 5.00 -16.31 -9.55
C ASN A 294 3.80 -15.38 -9.79
N SER A 295 2.63 -15.95 -10.09
CA SER A 295 1.39 -15.21 -10.37
C SER A 295 0.67 -14.68 -9.13
N ASN A 296 1.13 -15.00 -7.91
CA ASN A 296 0.40 -14.68 -6.68
C ASN A 296 0.91 -13.42 -5.97
N THR A 297 2.11 -12.96 -6.29
CA THR A 297 2.71 -11.77 -5.69
C THR A 297 3.29 -10.83 -6.73
N VAL A 298 3.40 -9.55 -6.38
CA VAL A 298 4.05 -8.53 -7.18
C VAL A 298 4.76 -7.54 -6.26
N ALA A 299 6.05 -7.31 -6.50
CA ALA A 299 6.87 -6.39 -5.72
C ALA A 299 6.83 -6.63 -4.19
N GLY A 300 6.60 -7.87 -3.75
CA GLY A 300 6.50 -8.26 -2.33
C GLY A 300 5.09 -8.14 -1.73
N PHE A 301 4.08 -7.79 -2.53
CA PHE A 301 2.68 -7.69 -2.11
C PHE A 301 1.84 -8.81 -2.73
N GLU A 302 0.74 -9.18 -2.10
CA GLU A 302 -0.27 -10.04 -2.72
C GLU A 302 -0.79 -9.41 -4.00
N ARG A 303 -0.81 -10.19 -5.09
CA ARG A 303 -1.19 -9.69 -6.40
C ARG A 303 -2.68 -9.39 -6.49
N GLU A 304 -3.52 -10.16 -5.81
CA GLU A 304 -4.98 -10.02 -5.91
C GLU A 304 -5.63 -9.98 -4.53
N SER A 305 -6.58 -9.06 -4.38
CA SER A 305 -7.52 -8.98 -3.28
C SER A 305 -8.90 -9.28 -3.85
N ILE A 306 -9.55 -10.31 -3.30
CA ILE A 306 -10.88 -10.76 -3.72
C ILE A 306 -11.87 -10.42 -2.61
N THR A 307 -12.92 -9.69 -2.96
CA THR A 307 -14.08 -9.45 -2.10
C THR A 307 -15.25 -10.24 -2.66
N SER A 308 -15.90 -11.07 -1.85
CA SER A 308 -17.17 -11.70 -2.25
C SER A 308 -18.04 -11.90 -1.03
N TYR A 309 -19.20 -11.25 -1.00
CA TYR A 309 -20.15 -11.38 0.09
C TYR A 309 -21.60 -11.17 -0.40
N GLY A 310 -22.54 -11.77 0.32
CA GLY A 310 -23.97 -11.69 0.02
C GLY A 310 -24.44 -12.59 -1.14
N SER A 311 -23.54 -13.36 -1.76
CA SER A 311 -23.83 -14.29 -2.86
C SER A 311 -23.09 -15.61 -2.73
N LYS A 312 -23.65 -16.67 -3.31
CA LYS A 312 -22.99 -17.95 -3.56
C LYS A 312 -22.18 -17.87 -4.88
N PRO A 313 -21.12 -18.68 -5.04
CA PRO A 313 -20.45 -18.86 -6.33
C PRO A 313 -21.40 -19.32 -7.44
N ALA A 314 -21.14 -18.91 -8.68
CA ALA A 314 -21.95 -19.26 -9.85
C ALA A 314 -21.06 -19.37 -11.12
N LYS A 315 -21.46 -20.14 -12.12
CA LYS A 315 -20.57 -20.42 -13.28
C LYS A 315 -20.27 -19.18 -14.13
N ASN A 316 -21.19 -18.23 -14.13
CA ASN A 316 -21.10 -17.00 -14.91
C ASN A 316 -21.93 -15.88 -14.25
N LEU A 317 -21.84 -14.68 -14.80
CA LEU A 317 -22.52 -13.50 -14.27
C LEU A 317 -24.06 -13.59 -14.34
N GLU A 318 -24.60 -14.27 -15.35
CA GLU A 318 -26.05 -14.42 -15.50
C GLU A 318 -26.63 -15.31 -14.39
N GLU A 319 -26.02 -16.48 -14.16
CA GLU A 319 -26.37 -17.36 -13.04
C GLU A 319 -26.16 -16.67 -11.69
N TRP A 320 -25.08 -15.89 -11.55
CA TRP A 320 -24.82 -15.10 -10.35
C TRP A 320 -25.91 -14.06 -10.11
N ALA A 321 -26.43 -13.42 -11.16
CA ALA A 321 -27.47 -12.42 -11.08
C ALA A 321 -28.87 -13.01 -10.78
N GLN A 322 -29.12 -14.25 -11.18
CA GLN A 322 -30.40 -14.93 -11.02
C GLN A 322 -30.53 -15.70 -9.69
N GLN A 323 -29.46 -15.76 -8.89
CA GLN A 323 -29.49 -16.50 -7.63
C GLN A 323 -30.43 -15.89 -6.60
N LYS A 324 -30.89 -16.72 -5.66
CA LYS A 324 -31.60 -16.26 -4.48
C LYS A 324 -30.60 -15.74 -3.44
N PHE A 325 -30.62 -14.44 -3.19
CA PHE A 325 -29.78 -13.78 -2.19
C PHE A 325 -30.36 -13.96 -0.78
N GLU A 326 -29.98 -15.05 -0.10
CA GLU A 326 -30.53 -15.44 1.21
C GLU A 326 -29.98 -14.59 2.38
N SER A 327 -28.80 -14.01 2.23
CA SER A 327 -28.16 -13.19 3.27
C SER A 327 -27.51 -11.94 2.64
N PRO A 328 -28.32 -11.02 2.11
CA PRO A 328 -27.80 -9.81 1.49
C PRO A 328 -27.08 -8.95 2.54
N LEU A 329 -26.04 -8.27 2.12
CA LEU A 329 -25.22 -7.39 2.97
C LEU A 329 -25.21 -5.96 2.40
N PRO A 330 -24.83 -4.96 3.21
CA PRO A 330 -24.71 -3.60 2.72
C PRO A 330 -23.70 -3.48 1.57
N ILE A 331 -24.15 -3.03 0.40
CA ILE A 331 -23.29 -2.78 -0.78
C ILE A 331 -23.20 -1.29 -1.14
N LYS A 332 -24.17 -0.48 -0.70
CA LYS A 332 -24.14 0.98 -0.81
C LYS A 332 -24.73 1.63 0.44
N MET A 333 -24.09 2.68 0.95
CA MET A 333 -24.51 3.34 2.18
C MET A 333 -24.53 4.87 2.05
N LYS A 334 -25.45 5.50 2.75
CA LYS A 334 -25.41 6.92 3.09
C LYS A 334 -25.26 7.01 4.60
N LEU A 335 -24.09 7.44 5.04
CA LEU A 335 -23.75 7.56 6.44
C LEU A 335 -24.10 8.97 6.95
N SER A 336 -24.61 9.02 8.17
CA SER A 336 -24.84 10.26 8.90
C SER A 336 -23.96 10.29 10.13
N PRO A 337 -23.26 11.40 10.43
CA PRO A 337 -22.46 11.51 11.65
C PRO A 337 -23.30 11.13 12.87
N ILE A 338 -22.72 10.37 13.80
CA ILE A 338 -23.43 9.91 15.01
C ILE A 338 -23.89 11.08 15.87
N LEU A 339 -23.20 12.23 15.78
CA LEU A 339 -23.59 13.50 16.38
C LEU A 339 -25.03 13.92 16.03
N ASN A 340 -25.53 13.57 14.85
CA ASN A 340 -26.89 13.91 14.43
C ASN A 340 -27.97 13.21 15.27
N LEU A 341 -27.63 12.17 16.04
CA LEU A 341 -28.57 11.54 16.97
C LEU A 341 -28.80 12.37 18.24
N PHE A 342 -27.90 13.30 18.56
CA PHE A 342 -28.03 14.22 19.71
C PHE A 342 -28.81 15.47 19.30
N SER A 343 -30.04 15.28 18.82
CA SER A 343 -30.93 16.37 18.48
C SER A 343 -32.32 16.14 19.08
N LYS A 344 -33.11 17.21 19.21
CA LYS A 344 -34.47 17.14 19.77
C LYS A 344 -35.34 16.09 19.07
N ARG A 345 -35.09 15.90 17.77
CA ARG A 345 -35.80 14.95 16.91
C ARG A 345 -35.61 13.50 17.37
N TYR A 346 -34.36 13.07 17.54
CA TYR A 346 -34.05 11.68 17.91
C TYR A 346 -34.24 11.44 19.41
N MET A 347 -34.00 12.45 20.24
CA MET A 347 -34.12 12.36 21.71
C MET A 347 -35.57 12.50 22.23
N LYS A 348 -36.57 12.59 21.34
CA LYS A 348 -37.98 12.80 21.71
C LYS A 348 -38.51 11.74 22.69
N LEU A 349 -38.06 10.49 22.56
CA LEU A 349 -38.49 9.36 23.38
C LEU A 349 -37.55 9.06 24.56
N THR A 350 -36.53 9.89 24.77
CA THR A 350 -35.55 9.80 25.87
C THR A 350 -35.35 11.18 26.51
N PRO A 351 -36.43 11.82 27.03
CA PRO A 351 -36.39 13.20 27.53
C PRO A 351 -35.47 13.42 28.73
N GLU A 352 -35.08 12.35 29.44
CA GLU A 352 -34.14 12.34 30.55
C GLU A 352 -32.69 12.64 30.12
N ILE A 353 -32.36 12.41 28.85
CA ILE A 353 -31.00 12.58 28.33
C ILE A 353 -30.74 14.06 28.04
N ARG A 354 -29.78 14.65 28.75
CA ARG A 354 -29.34 16.05 28.55
C ARG A 354 -28.40 16.17 27.35
N TYR A 355 -28.88 15.81 26.16
CA TYR A 355 -28.08 15.68 24.95
C TYR A 355 -27.28 16.95 24.58
N LYS A 356 -27.79 18.15 24.90
CA LYS A 356 -27.05 19.40 24.69
C LYS A 356 -25.79 19.51 25.55
N ALA A 357 -25.89 19.10 26.81
CA ALA A 357 -24.74 19.05 27.72
C ALA A 357 -23.76 17.92 27.35
N ILE A 358 -24.24 16.86 26.71
CA ILE A 358 -23.37 15.84 26.11
C ILE A 358 -22.62 16.43 24.92
N LEU A 359 -23.33 17.08 24.00
CA LEU A 359 -22.75 17.66 22.78
C LEU A 359 -21.58 18.61 23.05
N SER A 360 -21.64 19.42 24.11
CA SER A 360 -20.60 20.40 24.41
C SER A 360 -19.21 19.81 24.63
N TRP A 361 -19.12 18.55 25.08
CA TRP A 361 -17.84 17.83 25.20
C TRP A 361 -17.68 16.72 24.16
N PHE A 362 -18.77 16.15 23.65
CA PHE A 362 -18.71 15.06 22.67
C PHE A 362 -18.21 15.55 21.32
N GLU A 363 -18.66 16.71 20.85
CA GLU A 363 -18.28 17.26 19.55
C GLU A 363 -16.77 17.53 19.40
N PRO A 364 -16.08 18.23 20.32
CA PRO A 364 -14.63 18.45 20.18
C PRO A 364 -13.83 17.14 20.22
N LEU A 365 -14.27 16.14 21.01
CA LEU A 365 -13.68 14.80 21.00
C LEU A 365 -13.93 14.07 19.67
N TYR A 366 -15.13 14.21 19.10
CA TYR A 366 -15.47 13.65 17.80
C TYR A 366 -14.65 14.26 16.67
N LYS A 367 -14.49 15.59 16.63
CA LYS A 367 -13.66 16.29 15.64
C LYS A 367 -12.19 15.87 15.71
N SER A 368 -11.68 15.65 16.92
CA SER A 368 -10.29 15.24 17.16
C SER A 368 -10.09 13.73 17.29
N TYR A 369 -11.13 12.91 17.02
CA TYR A 369 -11.12 11.48 17.29
C TYR A 369 -9.98 10.75 16.57
N CYS A 370 -9.77 11.02 15.28
CA CYS A 370 -8.69 10.40 14.52
C CYS A 370 -7.32 10.74 15.13
N GLU A 371 -7.02 12.03 15.29
CA GLU A 371 -5.71 12.46 15.80
C GLU A 371 -5.43 11.95 17.22
N THR A 372 -6.44 12.00 18.08
CA THR A 372 -6.32 11.55 19.47
C THR A 372 -6.14 10.03 19.58
N ASN A 373 -6.71 9.26 18.65
CA ASN A 373 -6.71 7.78 18.70
C ASN A 373 -5.85 7.14 17.61
N LYS A 374 -5.06 7.89 16.84
CA LYS A 374 -4.34 7.34 15.68
C LYS A 374 -3.43 6.17 16.05
N ALA A 375 -2.72 6.26 17.19
CA ALA A 375 -1.85 5.19 17.66
C ALA A 375 -2.62 3.89 17.98
N SER A 376 -3.76 3.98 18.67
CA SER A 376 -4.58 2.81 19.01
C SER A 376 -5.33 2.24 17.81
N LEU A 377 -5.57 3.06 16.79
CA LEU A 377 -6.19 2.66 15.52
C LEU A 377 -5.17 2.20 14.47
N GLY A 378 -3.87 2.25 14.75
CA GLY A 378 -2.82 1.91 13.77
C GLY A 378 -2.77 2.86 12.56
N ILE A 379 -3.20 4.12 12.75
CA ILE A 379 -3.23 5.17 11.74
C ILE A 379 -1.95 6.01 11.88
N GLU A 380 -1.26 6.22 10.75
CA GLU A 380 -0.09 7.10 10.71
C GLU A 380 -0.49 8.57 10.53
N GLU A 381 -1.44 8.84 9.63
CA GLU A 381 -1.87 10.18 9.21
C GLU A 381 -3.40 10.25 9.09
N CYS A 382 -4.01 11.31 9.65
CA CYS A 382 -5.46 11.54 9.62
C CYS A 382 -5.93 12.45 8.47
N SER A 383 -5.03 12.79 7.54
CA SER A 383 -5.37 13.52 6.33
C SER A 383 -4.56 12.98 5.16
N THR A 384 -5.21 12.85 4.01
CA THR A 384 -4.56 12.50 2.74
C THR A 384 -4.10 13.73 1.96
N LYS A 385 -4.31 14.95 2.49
CA LYS A 385 -4.06 16.23 1.78
C LYS A 385 -2.61 16.70 1.76
N GLU A 386 -1.63 15.81 1.82
CA GLU A 386 -0.26 16.21 1.52
C GLU A 386 -0.11 16.51 0.02
N LYS A 387 -0.08 17.82 -0.30
CA LYS A 387 0.15 18.31 -1.65
C LYS A 387 1.65 18.34 -1.95
N ASN A 388 2.01 17.86 -3.14
CA ASN A 388 3.27 18.16 -3.85
C ASN A 388 4.53 17.38 -3.44
N LYS A 389 4.44 16.07 -3.24
CA LYS A 389 5.61 15.16 -3.23
C LYS A 389 5.34 14.01 -4.19
N CYS A 390 6.35 13.19 -4.53
CA CYS A 390 6.13 11.92 -5.23
C CYS A 390 5.44 10.86 -4.34
N GLY A 391 4.32 11.23 -3.72
CA GLY A 391 3.46 10.40 -2.91
C GLY A 391 2.03 10.94 -2.99
N TYR A 392 1.07 10.09 -2.60
CA TYR A 392 -0.38 10.27 -2.48
C TYR A 392 -1.23 10.97 -3.55
N ASP A 393 -0.66 11.82 -4.39
CA ASP A 393 -1.28 12.43 -5.56
C ASP A 393 -0.22 12.56 -6.69
N ASP A 394 0.49 11.45 -7.01
CA ASP A 394 1.41 11.40 -8.15
C ASP A 394 0.66 11.89 -9.42
N ASN A 395 0.90 13.14 -9.83
CA ASN A 395 0.23 13.80 -10.97
C ASN A 395 0.88 13.47 -12.32
N CYS A 396 1.89 12.60 -12.32
CA CYS A 396 2.59 12.21 -13.52
C CYS A 396 1.65 11.44 -14.45
N ILE A 397 1.79 11.67 -15.77
CA ILE A 397 0.94 11.01 -16.77
C ILE A 397 1.20 9.49 -16.70
N PRO A 398 0.17 8.67 -16.37
CA PRO A 398 0.34 7.23 -16.26
C PRO A 398 0.94 6.62 -17.53
N ARG A 399 1.82 5.62 -17.36
CA ARG A 399 2.65 4.97 -18.41
C ARG A 399 3.72 5.83 -19.09
N GLN A 400 3.54 7.15 -19.16
CA GLN A 400 4.43 8.05 -19.89
C GLN A 400 5.50 8.66 -19.00
N GLN A 401 5.19 8.88 -17.72
CA GLN A 401 6.05 9.62 -16.81
C GLN A 401 6.31 8.85 -15.51
N VAL A 402 7.51 9.03 -14.98
CA VAL A 402 7.94 8.54 -13.66
C VAL A 402 8.14 9.72 -12.73
N CYS A 403 7.63 9.61 -11.51
CA CYS A 403 7.82 10.62 -10.48
C CYS A 403 9.14 10.37 -9.74
N ASN A 404 10.02 11.37 -9.68
CA ASN A 404 11.17 11.38 -8.79
C ASN A 404 11.12 12.57 -7.82
N SER A 405 11.49 12.34 -6.56
CA SER A 405 11.40 13.31 -5.47
C SER A 405 12.73 13.38 -4.73
N ASP A 406 13.25 14.59 -4.55
CA ASP A 406 14.45 14.88 -3.77
C ASP A 406 14.15 15.18 -2.28
N GLY A 407 12.89 15.02 -1.87
CA GLY A 407 12.40 15.25 -0.50
C GLY A 407 11.81 16.64 -0.28
N ASN A 408 12.14 17.62 -1.13
CA ASN A 408 11.63 18.99 -1.07
C ASN A 408 10.80 19.37 -2.31
N SER A 409 11.09 18.77 -3.47
CA SER A 409 10.43 18.96 -4.75
C SER A 409 10.20 17.60 -5.44
N TYR A 410 9.31 17.58 -6.42
CA TYR A 410 9.13 16.43 -7.30
C TYR A 410 9.17 16.82 -8.77
N THR A 411 9.60 15.87 -9.59
CA THR A 411 9.72 16.01 -11.04
C THR A 411 9.07 14.81 -11.72
N CYS A 412 8.19 15.07 -12.70
CA CYS A 412 7.62 14.04 -13.55
C CYS A 412 8.45 13.89 -14.82
N CYS A 413 9.27 12.85 -14.90
CA CYS A 413 10.15 12.61 -16.03
C CYS A 413 9.50 11.72 -17.08
N THR A 414 9.48 12.20 -18.32
CA THR A 414 9.11 11.35 -19.46
C THR A 414 10.29 10.44 -19.78
N LEU A 415 10.05 9.13 -19.81
CA LEU A 415 11.07 8.15 -20.15
C LEU A 415 11.42 8.27 -21.63
N LYS A 416 12.67 8.61 -21.91
CA LYS A 416 13.18 8.90 -23.26
C LYS A 416 13.61 7.62 -23.97
N CYS A 417 13.97 6.57 -23.22
CA CYS A 417 14.38 5.30 -23.82
C CYS A 417 13.24 4.57 -24.55
N ASP A 418 11.98 4.88 -24.24
CA ASP A 418 10.82 4.34 -24.96
C ASP A 418 10.82 4.74 -26.46
N ALA A 419 11.45 5.88 -26.81
CA ALA A 419 11.62 6.31 -28.19
C ALA A 419 12.81 5.64 -28.92
N GLN A 420 13.53 4.74 -28.23
CA GLN A 420 14.73 4.06 -28.73
C GLN A 420 15.77 5.02 -29.34
N PRO A 421 16.25 6.02 -28.57
CA PRO A 421 17.14 7.04 -29.11
C PRO A 421 18.54 6.52 -29.44
N CYS A 422 19.01 5.46 -28.78
CA CYS A 422 20.32 4.88 -28.99
C CYS A 422 20.37 4.04 -30.28
N LYS A 423 21.32 4.36 -31.16
CA LYS A 423 21.52 3.70 -32.45
C LYS A 423 22.55 2.57 -32.36
N ASN A 424 22.65 1.79 -33.44
CA ASN A 424 23.74 0.84 -33.67
C ASN A 424 23.99 -0.17 -32.53
N GLY A 425 22.92 -0.63 -31.89
CA GLY A 425 23.01 -1.61 -30.80
C GLY A 425 23.38 -1.02 -29.43
N GLY A 426 23.35 0.30 -29.27
CA GLY A 426 23.52 0.94 -27.96
C GLY A 426 22.37 0.63 -26.99
N VAL A 427 22.72 0.43 -25.72
CA VAL A 427 21.77 0.18 -24.63
C VAL A 427 21.34 1.51 -24.03
N CYS A 428 20.03 1.77 -23.95
CA CYS A 428 19.49 3.01 -23.40
C CYS A 428 19.21 2.91 -21.90
N HIS A 429 19.57 3.94 -21.15
CA HIS A 429 19.26 4.11 -19.73
C HIS A 429 18.55 5.45 -19.49
N ASP A 430 17.35 5.41 -18.93
CA ASP A 430 16.64 6.63 -18.52
C ASP A 430 17.30 7.22 -17.27
N ILE A 431 17.45 8.54 -17.25
CA ILE A 431 17.90 9.32 -16.09
C ILE A 431 16.70 10.10 -15.59
N THR A 432 16.07 9.60 -14.53
CA THR A 432 14.81 10.13 -14.00
C THR A 432 15.01 11.10 -12.83
N ASP A 433 16.19 11.68 -12.65
CA ASP A 433 16.40 12.75 -11.67
C ASP A 433 15.78 14.09 -12.14
N ASN A 434 16.13 15.21 -11.51
CA ASN A 434 15.61 16.51 -11.89
C ASN A 434 15.94 16.93 -13.35
N SER A 435 16.85 16.24 -14.04
CA SER A 435 17.21 16.51 -15.44
C SER A 435 16.31 15.81 -16.47
N CYS A 436 15.60 14.73 -16.09
CA CYS A 436 14.72 13.95 -16.96
C CYS A 436 15.30 13.63 -18.35
N THR A 437 16.52 13.09 -18.39
CA THR A 437 17.28 12.79 -19.61
C THR A 437 17.45 11.28 -19.82
N PHE A 438 18.33 10.89 -20.75
CA PHE A 438 18.78 9.52 -20.95
C PHE A 438 20.27 9.49 -21.26
N ARG A 439 20.85 8.29 -21.15
CA ARG A 439 22.20 7.96 -21.58
C ARG A 439 22.18 6.73 -22.48
N CYS A 440 23.08 6.70 -23.47
CA CYS A 440 23.33 5.52 -24.27
C CYS A 440 24.67 4.90 -23.89
N ASP A 441 24.68 3.61 -23.60
CA ASP A 441 25.88 2.80 -23.47
C ASP A 441 26.13 2.15 -24.84
N CYS A 442 27.09 2.68 -25.60
CA CYS A 442 27.30 2.30 -27.00
C CYS A 442 27.97 0.94 -27.16
N ALA A 443 27.57 0.21 -28.20
CA ALA A 443 28.23 -1.02 -28.60
C ALA A 443 29.67 -0.74 -29.12
N ASP A 444 30.52 -1.74 -29.07
CA ASP A 444 31.91 -1.66 -29.52
C ASP A 444 32.03 -1.02 -30.92
N GLY A 445 32.93 -0.03 -31.03
CA GLY A 445 33.17 0.72 -32.25
C GLY A 445 32.21 1.88 -32.53
N TRP A 446 31.28 2.21 -31.62
CA TRP A 446 30.35 3.34 -31.75
C TRP A 446 30.51 4.37 -30.63
N GLU A 447 30.29 5.64 -30.97
CA GLU A 447 30.37 6.80 -30.08
C GLU A 447 29.29 7.85 -30.43
N GLY A 448 29.18 8.88 -29.59
CA GLY A 448 28.16 9.93 -29.69
C GLY A 448 27.14 9.83 -28.55
N SER A 449 26.31 10.86 -28.37
CA SER A 449 25.29 10.85 -27.30
C SER A 449 24.15 9.87 -27.60
N THR A 450 24.00 9.45 -28.87
CA THR A 450 23.03 8.45 -29.32
C THR A 450 23.69 7.29 -30.07
N CYS A 451 25.00 7.08 -29.91
CA CYS A 451 25.76 6.05 -30.63
C CYS A 451 25.69 6.17 -32.16
N GLU A 452 25.55 7.39 -32.67
CA GLU A 452 25.34 7.67 -34.09
C GLU A 452 26.62 7.66 -34.94
N SER A 453 27.79 7.74 -34.30
CA SER A 453 29.09 7.89 -34.97
C SER A 453 29.96 6.67 -34.76
N LYS A 454 30.70 6.25 -35.78
CA LYS A 454 31.66 5.14 -35.67
C LYS A 454 32.99 5.67 -35.14
N VAL A 455 33.55 5.01 -34.13
CA VAL A 455 34.90 5.32 -33.61
C VAL A 455 35.91 4.99 -34.71
N ALA A 456 36.61 6.02 -35.19
CA ALA A 456 37.68 5.84 -36.17
C ALA A 456 38.78 4.93 -35.60
N ASP A 457 39.31 4.03 -36.43
CA ASP A 457 40.39 3.11 -36.09
C ASP A 457 40.13 2.16 -34.90
N PHE A 458 38.89 2.05 -34.38
CA PHE A 458 38.55 1.21 -33.23
C PHE A 458 39.05 -0.22 -33.36
N GLU A 459 38.69 -0.90 -34.44
CA GLU A 459 39.11 -2.29 -34.72
C GLU A 459 40.64 -2.43 -34.74
N LYS A 460 41.32 -1.42 -35.27
CA LYS A 460 42.77 -1.41 -35.41
C LYS A 460 43.45 -1.21 -34.06
N ILE A 461 43.02 -0.23 -33.28
CA ILE A 461 43.57 0.05 -31.94
C ILE A 461 43.26 -1.11 -30.99
N SER A 462 42.03 -1.61 -30.98
CA SER A 462 41.61 -2.71 -30.10
C SER A 462 42.39 -4.00 -30.39
N SER A 463 42.50 -4.40 -31.68
CA SER A 463 43.29 -5.57 -32.06
C SER A 463 44.78 -5.42 -31.75
N GLU A 464 45.35 -4.23 -31.88
CA GLU A 464 46.74 -3.98 -31.50
C GLU A 464 46.96 -4.01 -29.98
N ILE A 465 46.00 -3.54 -29.17
CA ILE A 465 46.04 -3.68 -27.71
C ILE A 465 46.07 -5.15 -27.33
N GLU A 466 45.16 -5.96 -27.88
CA GLU A 466 45.14 -7.40 -27.62
C GLU A 466 46.44 -8.08 -28.06
N ALA A 467 46.99 -7.71 -29.22
CA ALA A 467 48.26 -8.23 -29.70
C ALA A 467 49.43 -7.86 -28.77
N GLN A 468 49.45 -6.64 -28.22
CA GLN A 468 50.45 -6.26 -27.21
C GLN A 468 50.27 -7.07 -25.92
N MET A 469 49.02 -7.29 -25.48
CA MET A 469 48.73 -8.09 -24.29
C MET A 469 49.26 -9.52 -24.44
N GLN A 470 49.07 -10.13 -25.61
CA GLN A 470 49.57 -11.46 -25.93
C GLN A 470 51.10 -11.49 -26.05
N LYS A 471 51.70 -10.47 -26.68
CA LYS A 471 53.16 -10.39 -26.90
C LYS A 471 53.94 -10.27 -25.58
N PHE A 472 53.42 -9.53 -24.61
CA PHE A 472 54.14 -9.18 -23.40
C PHE A 472 53.65 -9.92 -22.16
N GLN A 473 53.11 -11.13 -22.26
CA GLN A 473 52.55 -11.90 -21.12
C GLN A 473 53.49 -12.04 -19.91
N SER A 474 54.81 -11.99 -20.10
CA SER A 474 55.80 -12.07 -19.01
C SER A 474 55.88 -10.83 -18.10
N LEU A 475 55.31 -9.68 -18.51
CA LEU A 475 55.31 -8.46 -17.70
C LEU A 475 54.17 -8.47 -16.67
N ASN A 476 54.45 -7.99 -15.46
CA ASN A 476 53.36 -7.66 -14.52
C ASN A 476 52.50 -6.49 -15.05
N ASN A 477 51.30 -6.31 -14.49
CA ASN A 477 50.33 -5.33 -15.00
C ASN A 477 50.86 -3.89 -14.99
N ASP A 478 51.62 -3.49 -13.97
CA ASP A 478 52.16 -2.13 -13.86
C ASP A 478 53.22 -1.82 -14.94
N ASN A 479 54.08 -2.78 -15.25
CA ASN A 479 55.09 -2.64 -16.29
C ASN A 479 54.44 -2.71 -17.68
N PHE A 480 53.51 -3.64 -17.88
CA PHE A 480 52.77 -3.74 -19.13
C PHE A 480 51.97 -2.47 -19.43
N ARG A 481 51.32 -1.88 -18.41
CA ARG A 481 50.60 -0.60 -18.54
C ARG A 481 51.47 0.50 -19.16
N LYS A 482 52.71 0.64 -18.69
CA LYS A 482 53.66 1.66 -19.19
C LYS A 482 54.10 1.38 -20.62
N GLU A 483 54.38 0.12 -20.94
CA GLU A 483 54.74 -0.31 -22.29
C GLU A 483 53.59 -0.09 -23.28
N LEU A 484 52.37 -0.48 -22.90
CA LEU A 484 51.17 -0.30 -23.71
C LEU A 484 50.89 1.19 -23.95
N TYR A 485 50.97 2.02 -22.91
CA TYR A 485 50.81 3.48 -23.05
C TYR A 485 51.80 4.07 -24.06
N SER A 486 53.09 3.74 -23.90
CA SER A 486 54.16 4.23 -24.79
C SER A 486 54.00 3.74 -26.23
N TYR A 487 53.52 2.51 -26.41
CA TYR A 487 53.21 1.95 -27.73
C TYR A 487 52.06 2.71 -28.40
N LEU A 488 50.97 2.95 -27.68
CA LEU A 488 49.77 3.61 -28.21
C LEU A 488 50.05 5.07 -28.57
N GLU A 489 50.69 5.86 -27.70
CA GLU A 489 51.04 7.25 -28.00
C GLU A 489 51.93 7.39 -29.25
N ARG A 490 52.87 6.47 -29.44
CA ARG A 490 53.79 6.52 -30.58
C ARG A 490 53.11 6.17 -31.90
N ASN A 491 52.25 5.15 -31.91
CA ASN A 491 51.65 4.62 -33.14
C ASN A 491 50.31 5.30 -33.50
N TYR A 492 49.66 5.92 -32.52
CA TYR A 492 48.37 6.60 -32.67
C TYR A 492 48.44 8.04 -32.14
N ASN A 493 49.43 8.81 -32.61
CA ASN A 493 49.73 10.15 -32.12
C ASN A 493 48.60 11.19 -32.31
N THR A 494 47.57 10.87 -33.10
CA THR A 494 46.36 11.69 -33.24
C THR A 494 45.33 11.44 -32.14
N TYR A 495 45.56 10.44 -31.27
CA TYR A 495 44.70 10.09 -30.15
C TYR A 495 45.42 10.38 -28.83
N LYS A 496 44.65 10.78 -27.83
CA LYS A 496 45.09 10.82 -26.44
C LYS A 496 44.69 9.51 -25.77
N PHE A 497 45.58 8.95 -24.97
CA PHE A 497 45.33 7.69 -24.26
C PHE A 497 45.37 7.88 -22.75
N VAL A 498 44.60 7.07 -22.04
CA VAL A 498 44.79 6.77 -20.61
C VAL A 498 44.84 5.27 -20.48
N VAL A 499 45.91 4.73 -19.90
CA VAL A 499 46.03 3.29 -19.66
C VAL A 499 46.19 3.10 -18.16
N ASN A 500 45.30 2.32 -17.56
CA ASN A 500 45.39 1.93 -16.17
C ASN A 500 45.25 0.42 -15.98
N SER A 501 45.73 -0.07 -14.84
CA SER A 501 45.69 -1.47 -14.43
C SER A 501 45.20 -1.56 -12.99
N TYR A 502 44.48 -2.62 -12.65
CA TYR A 502 44.02 -2.88 -11.26
C TYR A 502 44.29 -4.33 -10.83
N ASN A 503 44.29 -4.56 -9.51
CA ASN A 503 44.59 -5.87 -8.91
C ASN A 503 43.50 -6.91 -9.23
N GLU A 504 43.93 -8.14 -9.51
CA GLU A 504 43.07 -9.28 -9.85
C GLU A 504 42.22 -9.79 -8.68
N ILE A 505 41.06 -10.32 -9.06
CA ILE A 505 40.09 -11.01 -8.22
C ILE A 505 39.74 -12.27 -9.05
N ASP A 506 40.27 -13.45 -8.67
CA ASP A 506 40.17 -14.69 -9.47
C ASP A 506 38.76 -14.93 -10.07
N GLY A 507 38.67 -14.96 -11.39
CA GLY A 507 37.45 -15.29 -12.11
C GLY A 507 37.84 -15.90 -13.44
N ASP A 508 37.08 -16.90 -13.86
CA ASP A 508 37.29 -17.65 -15.10
C ASP A 508 37.46 -16.72 -16.31
N ASP A 509 38.31 -17.10 -17.25
CA ASP A 509 38.79 -16.33 -18.43
C ASP A 509 37.68 -16.07 -19.49
N THR A 510 36.41 -16.06 -19.07
CA THR A 510 35.22 -16.07 -19.92
C THR A 510 34.47 -14.73 -19.99
N GLU A 511 34.86 -13.71 -19.22
CA GLU A 511 34.21 -12.40 -19.28
C GLU A 511 34.81 -11.49 -20.38
N ALA A 512 33.94 -11.05 -21.29
CA ALA A 512 34.28 -10.25 -22.46
C ALA A 512 34.66 -8.78 -22.15
N HIS A 513 35.27 -8.15 -23.15
CA HIS A 513 35.49 -6.70 -23.24
C HIS A 513 34.20 -5.93 -22.89
N SER A 514 34.31 -4.88 -22.08
CA SER A 514 33.18 -4.01 -21.74
C SER A 514 33.56 -2.55 -21.88
N VAL A 515 32.58 -1.70 -22.16
CA VAL A 515 32.78 -0.26 -22.44
C VAL A 515 31.93 0.56 -21.47
N VAL A 516 32.49 1.65 -20.96
CA VAL A 516 31.79 2.60 -20.08
C VAL A 516 31.86 3.99 -20.69
N GLY A 517 30.71 4.50 -21.15
CA GLY A 517 30.64 5.74 -21.90
C GLY A 517 31.33 5.62 -23.27
N ASN A 518 31.75 6.76 -23.85
CA ASN A 518 32.24 6.79 -25.24
C ASN A 518 33.75 6.58 -25.39
N TYR A 519 34.51 6.48 -24.29
CA TYR A 519 35.96 6.58 -24.34
C TYR A 519 36.70 5.48 -23.59
N VAL A 520 36.04 4.72 -22.70
CA VAL A 520 36.72 3.84 -21.73
C VAL A 520 36.38 2.39 -22.01
N HIS A 521 37.43 1.59 -22.14
CA HIS A 521 37.41 0.20 -22.57
C HIS A 521 38.08 -0.70 -21.53
N PHE A 522 37.44 -1.80 -21.16
CA PHE A 522 37.92 -2.76 -20.17
C PHE A 522 38.35 -4.05 -20.87
N TYR A 523 39.64 -4.36 -20.79
CA TYR A 523 40.20 -5.60 -21.33
C TYR A 523 40.49 -6.58 -20.19
N LYS A 524 39.82 -7.74 -20.25
CA LYS A 524 39.98 -8.86 -19.32
C LYS A 524 40.39 -10.12 -20.10
N LYS A 525 41.64 -10.17 -20.55
CA LYS A 525 42.12 -11.23 -21.45
C LYS A 525 43.59 -11.51 -21.19
N TYR A 526 44.03 -12.75 -21.42
CA TYR A 526 45.42 -13.18 -21.26
C TYR A 526 45.99 -12.93 -19.85
N GLY A 527 45.17 -13.11 -18.80
CA GLY A 527 45.58 -12.85 -17.42
C GLY A 527 45.92 -11.38 -17.14
N ARG A 528 45.21 -10.45 -17.79
CA ARG A 528 45.38 -9.00 -17.60
C ARG A 528 44.03 -8.32 -17.43
N ASN A 529 43.99 -7.36 -16.51
CA ASN A 529 42.87 -6.46 -16.27
C ASN A 529 43.29 -5.02 -16.53
N LEU A 530 42.82 -4.46 -17.63
CA LEU A 530 43.22 -3.13 -18.10
C LEU A 530 42.00 -2.26 -18.33
N VAL A 531 42.16 -0.99 -18.00
CA VAL A 531 41.26 0.08 -18.41
C VAL A 531 42.03 0.95 -19.38
N VAL A 532 41.63 0.93 -20.64
CA VAL A 532 42.23 1.74 -21.70
C VAL A 532 41.19 2.73 -22.17
N ALA A 533 41.52 4.01 -22.17
CA ALA A 533 40.68 5.03 -22.73
C ALA A 533 41.39 5.75 -23.87
N TRP A 534 40.66 6.10 -24.94
CA TRP A 534 41.22 6.90 -26.03
C TRP A 534 40.23 7.87 -26.64
N ALA A 535 40.74 9.02 -27.10
CA ALA A 535 39.94 10.07 -27.74
C ALA A 535 40.77 10.89 -28.73
N LYS A 536 40.20 11.25 -29.89
CA LYS A 536 40.90 12.01 -30.94
C LYS A 536 40.97 13.52 -30.65
N THR A 537 39.87 14.10 -30.15
CA THR A 537 39.76 15.54 -29.83
C THR A 537 40.09 15.88 -28.37
N GLY A 538 40.48 14.87 -27.57
CA GLY A 538 40.71 14.96 -26.13
C GLY A 538 39.54 14.47 -25.28
N PHE A 539 39.82 14.14 -24.02
CA PHE A 539 38.80 13.74 -23.05
C PHE A 539 38.01 14.98 -22.58
N PRO A 540 36.72 14.83 -22.17
CA PRO A 540 35.93 15.92 -21.57
C PRO A 540 36.63 16.56 -20.35
N ASN A 541 36.30 17.82 -20.01
CA ASN A 541 36.88 18.50 -18.85
C ASN A 541 36.35 17.91 -17.52
N HIS A 542 37.11 18.02 -16.43
CA HIS A 542 36.78 17.42 -15.12
C HIS A 542 35.39 17.81 -14.55
N GLU A 543 34.84 18.96 -14.93
CA GLU A 543 33.49 19.39 -14.56
C GLU A 543 32.37 18.62 -15.31
N ASP A 544 32.70 17.99 -16.45
CA ASP A 544 31.83 17.10 -17.24
C ASP A 544 32.04 15.59 -16.91
N ILE A 545 32.92 15.27 -15.94
CA ILE A 545 33.29 13.90 -15.51
C ILE A 545 32.58 13.41 -14.21
N PRO A 546 31.39 13.89 -13.77
CA PRO A 546 30.63 13.16 -12.74
C PRO A 546 30.21 11.76 -13.21
N GLU A 547 29.77 11.62 -14.47
CA GLU A 547 29.25 10.35 -15.03
C GLU A 547 30.33 9.30 -15.26
N LEU A 548 31.53 9.70 -15.68
CA LEU A 548 32.66 8.81 -15.89
C LEU A 548 33.24 8.32 -14.56
N THR A 549 33.30 9.18 -13.56
CA THR A 549 33.74 8.83 -12.21
C THR A 549 32.71 7.95 -11.51
N ALA A 550 31.42 8.28 -11.61
CA ALA A 550 30.33 7.47 -11.04
C ALA A 550 30.19 6.13 -11.75
N SER A 551 30.36 6.06 -13.08
CA SER A 551 30.28 4.79 -13.83
C SER A 551 31.53 3.93 -13.67
N LEU A 552 32.74 4.52 -13.56
CA LEU A 552 33.93 3.78 -13.10
C LEU A 552 33.71 3.24 -11.69
N TYR A 553 33.19 4.08 -10.78
CA TYR A 553 32.90 3.68 -9.41
C TYR A 553 31.86 2.55 -9.39
N HIS A 554 30.77 2.66 -10.15
CA HIS A 554 29.69 1.67 -10.17
C HIS A 554 30.09 0.36 -10.85
N SER A 555 30.90 0.40 -11.93
CA SER A 555 31.42 -0.81 -12.58
C SER A 555 32.46 -1.53 -11.71
N VAL A 556 33.33 -0.78 -11.04
CA VAL A 556 34.31 -1.33 -10.07
C VAL A 556 33.61 -1.80 -8.77
N TYR A 557 32.53 -1.15 -8.34
CA TYR A 557 31.80 -1.46 -7.09
C TYR A 557 30.76 -2.58 -7.26
N ASN A 558 30.00 -2.63 -8.36
CA ASN A 558 29.06 -3.73 -8.66
C ASN A 558 29.79 -5.05 -8.93
N TYR A 559 31.01 -5.00 -9.50
CA TYR A 559 31.86 -6.17 -9.65
C TYR A 559 32.38 -6.69 -8.30
N ASN A 560 32.77 -5.79 -7.39
CA ASN A 560 33.13 -6.15 -6.02
C ASN A 560 31.93 -6.68 -5.20
N LEU A 561 30.72 -6.16 -5.43
CA LEU A 561 29.48 -6.59 -4.77
C LEU A 561 28.98 -7.96 -5.24
N ARG A 562 29.05 -8.29 -6.55
CA ARG A 562 28.72 -9.63 -7.06
C ARG A 562 29.55 -10.72 -6.36
N ARG A 563 30.83 -10.45 -6.16
CA ARG A 563 31.72 -11.39 -5.46
C ARG A 563 31.62 -11.34 -3.93
N PHE A 564 31.15 -10.23 -3.34
CA PHE A 564 30.82 -10.18 -1.91
C PHE A 564 29.60 -11.05 -1.59
N VAL A 565 28.61 -11.08 -2.50
CA VAL A 565 27.44 -11.97 -2.41
C VAL A 565 27.82 -13.44 -2.67
N GLU A 566 28.67 -13.72 -3.67
CA GLU A 566 29.16 -15.10 -3.92
C GLU A 566 30.14 -15.61 -2.84
N LYS A 567 30.94 -14.74 -2.20
CA LYS A 567 31.79 -15.13 -1.05
C LYS A 567 31.01 -15.22 0.27
N LEU A 568 29.87 -14.55 0.42
CA LEU A 568 29.01 -14.69 1.59
C LEU A 568 28.31 -16.06 1.65
N GLU A 569 27.98 -16.65 0.51
CA GLU A 569 27.46 -18.04 0.47
C GLU A 569 28.52 -19.08 0.88
N ILE A 570 29.81 -18.78 0.73
CA ILE A 570 30.91 -19.70 1.09
C ILE A 570 31.46 -19.45 2.51
N LEU A 571 31.38 -18.22 3.03
CA LEU A 571 31.84 -17.89 4.40
C LEU A 571 30.80 -18.13 5.51
N CYS A 572 29.51 -18.29 5.18
CA CYS A 572 28.48 -18.63 6.17
C CYS A 572 28.62 -20.04 6.77
N VAL A 573 29.41 -20.93 6.15
CA VAL A 573 29.70 -22.27 6.69
C VAL A 573 30.98 -22.30 7.54
N GLY A 574 31.91 -21.35 7.37
CA GLY A 574 33.23 -21.39 8.02
C GLY A 574 33.43 -20.51 9.25
N ILE A 575 32.68 -19.40 9.39
CA ILE A 575 32.85 -18.47 10.53
C ILE A 575 31.96 -18.83 11.74
N PHE A 576 30.90 -19.62 11.53
CA PHE A 576 30.03 -20.07 12.63
C PHE A 576 30.75 -21.02 13.60
N ASP A 577 31.74 -21.79 13.12
CA ASP A 577 32.53 -22.71 13.95
C ASP A 577 33.66 -22.03 14.74
N LEU A 578 34.14 -20.86 14.30
CA LEU A 578 35.30 -20.18 14.91
C LEU A 578 34.94 -19.12 15.96
N ILE A 579 33.70 -18.62 15.96
CA ILE A 579 33.23 -17.65 16.97
C ILE A 579 32.60 -18.35 18.19
N MET A 580 32.11 -19.58 18.07
CA MET A 580 31.53 -20.33 19.19
C MET A 580 32.56 -20.92 20.18
N ILE A 581 33.87 -20.80 19.92
CA ILE A 581 34.93 -21.33 20.80
C ILE A 581 35.58 -20.25 21.70
N LYS A 582 35.33 -18.94 21.49
CA LYS A 582 36.06 -17.89 22.24
C LYS A 582 35.27 -16.85 23.04
N LEU A 583 33.94 -16.91 23.13
CA LEU A 583 33.17 -16.05 24.04
C LEU A 583 31.97 -16.76 24.68
N ALA A 584 32.23 -17.79 25.50
CA ALA A 584 31.24 -18.29 26.46
C ALA A 584 31.79 -18.21 27.90
N PRO A 585 31.11 -17.53 28.84
CA PRO A 585 31.07 -17.95 30.24
C PRO A 585 30.05 -19.10 30.42
N PRO A 586 30.12 -19.86 31.55
CA PRO A 586 29.60 -21.22 31.61
C PRO A 586 28.09 -21.27 31.91
N LYS A 587 27.45 -22.32 31.35
CA LYS A 587 26.05 -22.75 31.53
C LYS A 587 25.01 -21.96 30.72
N VAL A 588 24.74 -22.42 29.49
CA VAL A 588 23.44 -23.00 29.06
C VAL A 588 23.74 -23.81 27.79
N TYR A 589 23.36 -25.09 27.78
CA TYR A 589 23.38 -25.93 26.58
C TYR A 589 22.19 -25.53 25.70
N TYR A 590 22.43 -25.17 24.44
CA TYR A 590 21.42 -25.16 23.40
C TYR A 590 21.81 -26.16 22.30
N ASP A 591 20.91 -27.11 22.07
CA ASP A 591 20.96 -28.16 21.07
C ASP A 591 20.88 -27.55 19.66
N THR A 592 21.90 -27.78 18.83
CA THR A 592 22.09 -27.15 17.52
C THR A 592 21.35 -27.83 16.37
N LYS A 593 20.31 -28.62 16.64
CA LYS A 593 19.65 -29.40 15.57
C LYS A 593 18.59 -28.68 14.72
N ASN A 594 18.28 -27.40 14.93
CA ASN A 594 17.38 -26.66 14.02
C ASN A 594 17.58 -25.14 14.10
N LEU A 595 18.45 -24.58 13.26
CA LEU A 595 18.49 -23.14 12.95
C LEU A 595 18.71 -22.93 11.44
N GLY A 596 17.76 -23.42 10.66
CA GLY A 596 17.50 -22.86 9.33
C GLY A 596 16.60 -21.63 9.50
N LYS A 597 16.99 -20.52 8.87
CA LYS A 597 16.31 -19.22 8.78
C LYS A 597 16.55 -18.24 9.94
N ILE A 598 17.54 -17.37 9.74
CA ILE A 598 17.52 -16.00 10.24
C ILE A 598 17.57 -15.11 8.99
N GLU A 599 16.57 -14.25 8.82
CA GLU A 599 16.42 -13.35 7.67
C GLU A 599 17.30 -12.09 7.84
N ILE A 600 17.76 -11.56 6.70
CA ILE A 600 18.63 -10.36 6.49
C ILE A 600 18.24 -9.11 7.31
N PHE A 601 17.02 -9.05 7.85
CA PHE A 601 16.52 -7.93 8.65
C PHE A 601 17.17 -7.76 10.03
N GLU A 602 17.67 -8.82 10.69
CA GLU A 602 18.37 -8.66 11.97
C GLU A 602 19.79 -8.10 11.83
N TYR A 603 20.44 -8.31 10.67
CA TYR A 603 21.79 -7.81 10.38
C TYR A 603 21.81 -6.28 10.22
N LEU A 604 20.79 -5.71 9.57
CA LEU A 604 20.62 -4.26 9.42
C LEU A 604 20.33 -3.57 10.77
N ARG A 605 19.61 -4.24 11.68
CA ARG A 605 19.28 -3.72 13.02
C ARG A 605 20.51 -3.59 13.92
N LEU A 606 21.47 -4.52 13.81
CA LEU A 606 22.75 -4.49 14.52
C LEU A 606 23.70 -3.39 13.99
N HIS A 607 23.69 -3.15 12.67
CA HIS A 607 24.51 -2.10 12.06
C HIS A 607 24.02 -0.69 12.46
N GLU A 608 22.70 -0.49 12.58
CA GLU A 608 22.10 0.77 13.03
C GLU A 608 22.34 1.05 14.53
N MET A 609 22.37 -0.01 15.36
CA MET A 609 22.71 0.09 16.80
C MET A 609 24.20 0.43 17.04
N LEU A 610 25.10 -0.05 16.17
CA LEU A 610 26.54 0.23 16.27
C LEU A 610 26.88 1.64 15.79
N PHE A 611 26.25 2.12 14.71
CA PHE A 611 26.48 3.48 14.20
C PHE A 611 26.03 4.57 15.18
N LYS A 612 24.86 4.39 15.83
CA LYS A 612 24.35 5.31 16.87
C LYS A 612 25.19 5.34 18.15
N ARG A 613 26.08 4.35 18.37
CA ARG A 613 26.95 4.28 19.56
C ARG A 613 28.32 4.97 19.33
N VAL A 614 28.76 5.10 18.09
CA VAL A 614 30.04 5.72 17.71
C VAL A 614 29.97 7.25 17.71
N GLU A 615 28.82 7.85 17.39
CA GLU A 615 28.61 9.31 17.50
C GLU A 615 28.62 9.82 18.96
N LYS A 616 28.40 8.95 19.95
CA LYS A 616 28.31 9.35 21.37
C LYS A 616 29.66 9.52 22.08
N TYR A 617 30.78 9.03 21.53
CA TYR A 617 32.08 9.00 22.22
C TYR A 617 33.24 9.53 21.37
N GLY A 618 33.07 10.70 20.75
CA GLY A 618 34.17 11.44 20.14
C GLY A 618 34.98 12.22 21.19
N LYS A 619 36.11 11.66 21.64
CA LYS A 619 37.32 12.36 22.15
C LYS A 619 38.19 11.40 22.96
N TYR A 620 39.25 10.85 22.36
CA TYR A 620 40.53 10.62 23.06
C TYR A 620 41.71 10.59 22.08
N ARG A 621 42.81 11.18 22.53
CA ARG A 621 44.09 11.40 21.85
C ARG A 621 44.98 10.19 22.13
N LEU A 622 45.52 9.52 21.11
CA LEU A 622 46.41 8.37 21.29
C LEU A 622 47.85 8.84 21.59
N ILE A 623 48.38 8.39 22.73
CA ILE A 623 49.80 8.43 23.14
C ILE A 623 50.44 7.09 22.69
N PRO A 624 51.67 7.06 22.16
CA PRO A 624 52.25 5.83 21.64
C PRO A 624 52.87 4.98 22.76
N GLN A 625 52.46 3.71 22.87
CA GLN A 625 53.27 2.67 23.50
C GLN A 625 53.65 1.59 22.49
N ARG A 626 54.88 1.10 22.68
CA ARG A 626 55.69 0.31 21.75
C ARG A 626 55.18 -1.12 21.57
N GLY A 627 55.26 -1.59 20.33
CA GLY A 627 55.70 -2.95 20.02
C GLY A 627 54.61 -3.97 19.71
N ILE A 628 54.07 -3.93 18.49
CA ILE A 628 53.78 -5.08 17.61
C ILE A 628 53.89 -4.53 16.18
N SER A 629 54.79 -5.10 15.36
CA SER A 629 54.97 -4.75 13.96
C SER A 629 54.02 -5.58 13.09
N LEU A 630 52.98 -4.96 12.56
CA LEU A 630 52.21 -5.46 11.41
C LEU A 630 52.45 -4.50 10.24
N ARG A 631 53.29 -4.93 9.29
CA ARG A 631 53.44 -4.25 7.99
C ARG A 631 52.20 -4.53 7.15
N LEU A 632 51.32 -3.55 7.01
CA LEU A 632 50.27 -3.53 5.98
C LEU A 632 50.71 -2.54 4.87
N PRO A 633 50.89 -2.98 3.61
CA PRO A 633 51.52 -2.13 2.58
C PRO A 633 50.66 -0.99 2.01
N TYR A 634 49.41 -0.82 2.44
CA TYR A 634 48.44 0.01 1.70
C TYR A 634 47.90 1.24 2.44
N PHE A 635 48.41 1.55 3.64
CA PHE A 635 47.90 2.69 4.42
C PHE A 635 48.60 4.03 4.11
N SER A 636 49.73 4.06 3.39
CA SER A 636 50.49 5.30 3.14
C SER A 636 50.12 6.05 1.85
N THR A 637 49.30 5.47 0.98
CA THR A 637 48.94 6.11 -0.30
C THR A 637 47.61 6.87 -0.23
N LEU A 638 46.70 6.49 0.68
CA LEU A 638 45.40 7.14 0.82
C LEU A 638 45.47 8.50 1.56
N VAL A 639 46.54 8.78 2.30
CA VAL A 639 46.73 10.04 3.06
C VAL A 639 47.53 11.09 2.27
N ARG A 640 47.91 10.80 1.01
CA ARG A 640 48.49 11.80 0.08
C ARG A 640 47.53 12.25 -1.03
N LEU A 641 46.29 11.78 -1.00
CA LEU A 641 45.23 12.12 -1.98
C LEU A 641 43.97 12.72 -1.33
N LEU A 642 43.96 12.91 -0.01
CA LEU A 642 43.16 13.92 0.69
C LEU A 642 44.09 15.10 0.99
#